data_AF-A0A2K6VIB3-F1
#
_entry.id   AF-A0A2K6VIB3-F1
#
_cell.length_a   1.000
_cell.length_b   1.000
_cell.length_c   1.000
_cell.angle_alpha   90.00
_cell.angle_beta   90.00
_cell.angle_gamma   90.00
#
_symmetry.space_group_name_H-M   'P 1'
#
loop_
_entity.id
_entity.type
_entity.pdbx_description
1 polymer ?
#
loop_
_entity_poly.entity_id
_entity_poly.type
_entity_poly.pdbx_seq_one_letter_code
_entity_poly.pdbx_strand_id
1 'polypeptide(L)'
;MKCEQDLDNENANGTATTAFIHQGATSTVMDRRRKWRIEVSNEYTRLNIPEGVQAYRVSIEDNILMNNIRNVLKNLEKRPTTHKVKITEQELINHLLRILDVNRNCSFLIPKPCGSYELDGSYCLSDGIVDQTEIGIYVEPFLEARAQIIALVTFSQKDQVHSQVEQVLQEFVLDFLSRHTRAVGELYNNNMLNLRTLLHSVRDELLKLSAVYNSLSVMITANIWNYRAVDCFLDRFLTTTLYTELRPHSVKQIIGRLQHAVLAVFERYFDRLFSIGEIDPVLENEFIFQSMKDSKVIQTRRTRCLFWSKLLIKYVENGALNAHRLRTGSFDYEAPDKFSVYLRKALRLKDDGCFITAQKIMRSMEYACEKCAKNNSSLLFRSILENSALSQVLKEMESIYTGFALREMAFDLFGATRTSQHCNIVLSFQKSLQLSGFPPEICERWTIWCGNDLLDNLVIKPQLSWPLHYLIEEKLLSTLNLCLRFLLRLLQAQEALSAVRIDLAAMKELNISRQRLNHLICFIAQPLTAISEIFFTHLQAMITKKFALVSGSKTLEEAQHILKDLNMHLANLITRSGSRGLIHDAITKLCDRATEVELRLRMDTISLRDVEKMLKVVKREKDLLVGLGRSMHGTIFTLLQPLLT
;
A
#
# COMPACT_ATOMS: atom_id res chain seq x y z
N MET A 1 -19.44 -25.10 30.33
CA MET A 1 -19.02 -25.70 31.63
C MET A 1 -19.18 -24.62 32.68
N LYS A 2 -19.92 -24.93 33.74
CA LYS A 2 -20.42 -24.03 34.79
C LYS A 2 -19.39 -23.03 35.33
N CYS A 3 -19.76 -21.75 35.32
CA CYS A 3 -20.00 -20.96 36.53
C CYS A 3 -20.75 -19.68 36.11
N GLU A 4 -22.07 -19.79 36.14
CA GLU A 4 -22.99 -18.65 36.26
C GLU A 4 -23.08 -18.21 37.73
N GLN A 5 -23.71 -17.04 37.92
CA GLN A 5 -24.35 -16.50 39.13
C GLN A 5 -23.45 -15.65 40.04
N ASP A 6 -23.83 -14.47 40.53
CA ASP A 6 -24.98 -13.56 40.37
C ASP A 6 -24.48 -12.24 41.04
N LEU A 7 -24.61 -11.07 40.39
CA LEU A 7 -25.62 -10.05 40.72
C LEU A 7 -25.85 -9.83 42.22
N ASP A 8 -25.42 -8.67 42.76
CA ASP A 8 -26.33 -7.59 43.19
C ASP A 8 -25.70 -6.62 44.21
N ASN A 9 -25.92 -5.31 43.93
CA ASN A 9 -26.31 -4.21 44.85
C ASN A 9 -25.52 -3.95 46.15
N GLU A 10 -25.42 -2.75 46.70
CA GLU A 10 -25.63 -1.34 46.36
C GLU A 10 -25.02 -0.60 47.59
N ASN A 11 -24.51 0.62 47.38
CA ASN A 11 -24.52 1.76 48.30
C ASN A 11 -24.46 1.55 49.83
N ALA A 12 -23.46 2.17 50.49
CA ALA A 12 -23.66 3.38 51.30
C ALA A 12 -22.42 3.75 52.15
N ASN A 13 -21.91 4.95 51.89
CA ASN A 13 -21.44 5.99 52.82
C ASN A 13 -21.04 5.61 54.26
N GLY A 14 -19.86 6.13 54.67
CA GLY A 14 -19.74 6.70 56.03
C GLY A 14 -18.35 6.63 56.66
N THR A 15 -17.76 7.82 56.88
CA THR A 15 -16.85 8.18 57.99
C THR A 15 -15.51 7.43 58.12
N ALA A 16 -14.37 7.97 57.67
CA ALA A 16 -13.60 9.06 58.28
C ALA A 16 -13.25 8.83 59.77
N THR A 17 -12.12 8.14 60.05
CA THR A 17 -11.07 8.58 61.00
C THR A 17 -9.88 7.64 60.98
N THR A 18 -8.73 8.18 60.55
CA THR A 18 -7.38 8.01 61.13
C THR A 18 -6.99 6.67 61.77
N ALA A 19 -6.11 5.96 61.06
CA ALA A 19 -4.68 5.80 61.39
C ALA A 19 -4.17 4.35 61.56
N PHE A 20 -2.99 4.17 60.98
CA PHE A 20 -1.98 3.14 61.22
C PHE A 20 -2.10 1.74 60.56
N ILE A 21 -1.49 1.67 59.38
CA ILE A 21 -0.35 0.79 59.01
C ILE A 21 -0.56 -0.75 58.93
N HIS A 22 -0.30 -1.24 57.71
CA HIS A 22 0.16 -2.58 57.28
C HIS A 22 -0.78 -3.79 57.44
N GLN A 23 -1.33 -4.27 56.31
CA GLN A 23 -0.89 -5.49 55.61
C GLN A 23 -1.77 -5.74 54.37
N GLY A 24 -1.21 -6.37 53.36
CA GLY A 24 -1.67 -6.30 51.98
C GLY A 24 -2.97 -7.02 51.65
N ALA A 25 -3.59 -6.61 50.54
CA ALA A 25 -4.25 -7.48 49.59
C ALA A 25 -4.55 -6.68 48.31
N THR A 26 -4.06 -7.22 47.20
CA THR A 26 -4.32 -6.85 45.82
C THR A 26 -5.81 -6.60 45.54
N SER A 27 -6.19 -5.38 45.16
CA SER A 27 -7.47 -5.12 44.49
C SER A 27 -7.24 -4.84 43.00
N THR A 28 -7.68 -5.80 42.21
CA THR A 28 -7.83 -5.73 40.75
C THR A 28 -8.89 -4.68 40.42
N VAL A 29 -8.47 -3.47 40.05
CA VAL A 29 -9.39 -2.46 39.53
C VAL A 29 -9.49 -2.59 38.02
N MET A 30 -10.68 -3.04 37.61
CA MET A 30 -11.20 -3.22 36.27
C MET A 30 -10.91 -2.08 35.28
N ASP A 31 -10.80 -2.51 34.03
CA ASP A 31 -10.84 -1.80 32.75
C ASP A 31 -11.59 -0.46 32.79
N ARG A 32 -10.85 0.62 33.06
CA ARG A 32 -11.30 1.98 32.78
C ARG A 32 -10.50 2.48 31.60
N ARG A 33 -11.04 2.29 30.38
CA ARG A 33 -10.74 3.12 29.20
C ARG A 33 -10.74 4.60 29.62
N ARG A 34 -9.57 5.15 29.97
CA ARG A 34 -9.43 6.54 30.43
C ARG A 34 -9.56 7.46 29.23
N LYS A 35 -10.81 7.84 28.91
CA LYS A 35 -11.12 8.96 28.03
C LYS A 35 -10.83 10.25 28.80
N TRP A 36 -9.71 10.89 28.50
CA TRP A 36 -9.45 12.23 29.01
C TRP A 36 -10.21 13.25 28.16
N ARG A 37 -11.02 14.09 28.84
CA ARG A 37 -11.68 15.25 28.26
C ARG A 37 -10.85 16.46 28.71
N ILE A 38 -10.16 17.12 27.78
CA ILE A 38 -9.41 18.34 28.07
C ILE A 38 -10.22 19.49 27.47
N GLU A 39 -10.71 20.37 28.33
CA GLU A 39 -11.29 21.65 27.94
C GLU A 39 -10.14 22.62 27.64
N VAL A 40 -9.81 22.75 26.37
CA VAL A 40 -9.02 23.87 25.87
C VAL A 40 -10.02 24.88 25.35
N SER A 41 -9.88 26.13 25.83
CA SER A 41 -10.73 27.27 25.52
C SER A 41 -11.37 27.21 24.13
N ASN A 42 -12.70 27.05 24.15
CA ASN A 42 -13.71 27.18 23.10
C ASN A 42 -13.79 26.20 21.91
N GLU A 43 -12.96 25.16 21.78
CA GLU A 43 -13.25 24.09 20.80
C GLU A 43 -12.99 22.69 21.35
N TYR A 44 -14.08 21.92 21.49
CA TYR A 44 -14.09 20.55 21.98
C TYR A 44 -13.45 19.60 20.96
N THR A 45 -12.16 19.28 21.11
CA THR A 45 -11.52 18.22 20.31
C THR A 45 -11.26 16.97 21.14
N ARG A 46 -11.92 15.85 20.79
CA ARG A 46 -11.68 14.53 21.38
C ARG A 46 -10.47 13.88 20.71
N LEU A 47 -9.43 13.59 21.48
CA LEU A 47 -8.21 12.94 21.01
C LEU A 47 -8.23 11.45 21.43
N ASN A 48 -8.25 10.54 20.46
CA ASN A 48 -8.10 9.09 20.71
C ASN A 48 -6.61 8.74 20.60
N ILE A 49 -5.97 8.42 21.73
CA ILE A 49 -4.58 7.97 21.79
C ILE A 49 -4.54 6.46 21.51
N PRO A 50 -3.74 5.98 20.54
CA PRO A 50 -3.61 4.55 20.24
C PRO A 50 -3.06 3.74 21.42
N GLU A 51 -3.58 2.52 21.62
CA GLU A 51 -3.05 1.54 22.56
C GLU A 51 -1.59 1.18 22.19
N GLY A 52 -0.69 1.23 23.16
CA GLY A 52 0.75 1.02 22.96
C GLY A 52 1.59 2.29 23.09
N VAL A 53 0.97 3.48 23.03
CA VAL A 53 1.61 4.72 23.52
C VAL A 53 1.50 4.71 25.05
N GLN A 54 2.19 3.76 25.67
CA GLN A 54 2.40 3.73 27.12
C GLN A 54 3.05 5.04 27.50
N ALA A 55 2.25 5.92 28.08
CA ALA A 55 2.65 7.05 28.87
C ALA A 55 3.94 7.72 28.37
N TYR A 56 3.79 8.72 27.50
CA TYR A 56 4.54 9.95 27.76
C TYR A 56 4.15 10.37 29.18
N ARG A 57 4.82 9.76 30.16
CA ARG A 57 5.02 10.34 31.47
C ARG A 57 5.38 11.77 31.12
N VAL A 58 4.65 12.75 31.63
CA VAL A 58 5.26 14.05 31.98
C VAL A 58 6.66 13.68 32.42
N SER A 59 7.66 13.99 31.58
CA SER A 59 8.83 13.11 31.46
C SER A 59 9.33 12.84 32.85
N ILE A 60 9.76 11.61 33.10
CA ILE A 60 10.45 11.33 34.35
C ILE A 60 11.48 12.46 34.59
N GLU A 61 12.04 13.05 33.53
CA GLU A 61 12.82 14.29 33.50
C GLU A 61 12.09 15.57 33.98
N ASP A 62 10.92 15.98 33.45
CA ASP A 62 10.16 17.16 33.94
C ASP A 62 9.80 16.98 35.43
N ASN A 63 9.40 15.77 35.80
CA ASN A 63 9.01 15.44 37.16
C ASN A 63 10.24 15.30 38.07
N ILE A 64 11.37 14.77 37.58
CA ILE A 64 12.66 14.75 38.30
C ILE A 64 13.15 16.18 38.45
N LEU A 65 13.15 17.00 37.40
CA LEU A 65 13.56 18.39 37.45
C LEU A 65 12.68 19.18 38.42
N MET A 66 11.36 19.07 38.33
CA MET A 66 10.43 19.78 39.23
C MET A 66 10.42 19.20 40.65
N ASN A 67 10.58 17.88 40.82
CA ASN A 67 10.73 17.26 42.14
C ASN A 67 12.09 17.57 42.73
N ASN A 68 13.16 17.65 41.95
CA ASN A 68 14.48 18.07 42.38
C ASN A 68 14.41 19.54 42.78
N ILE A 69 13.78 20.42 42.00
CA ILE A 69 13.54 21.82 42.38
C ILE A 69 12.67 21.92 43.66
N ARG A 70 11.65 21.07 43.83
CA ARG A 70 10.88 21.01 45.09
C ARG A 70 11.67 20.39 46.25
N ASN A 71 12.52 19.42 45.99
CA ASN A 71 13.36 18.75 46.98
C ASN A 71 14.49 19.67 47.41
N VAL A 72 15.03 20.50 46.50
CA VAL A 72 15.90 21.65 46.76
C VAL A 72 15.21 22.57 47.77
N LEU A 73 13.93 22.91 47.55
CA LEU A 73 13.16 23.74 48.48
C LEU A 73 12.86 23.04 49.82
N LYS A 74 12.84 21.70 49.87
CA LYS A 74 12.55 20.93 51.09
C LYS A 74 13.79 20.51 51.88
N ASN A 75 14.94 20.35 51.24
CA ASN A 75 16.17 19.84 51.84
C ASN A 75 17.10 20.95 52.37
N LEU A 76 16.58 22.19 52.49
CA LEU A 76 17.27 23.35 53.08
C LEU A 76 17.73 23.17 54.54
N GLU A 77 17.47 22.01 55.16
CA GLU A 77 17.93 21.68 56.51
C GLU A 77 18.77 20.41 56.50
N LYS A 78 20.12 20.54 56.48
CA LYS A 78 21.07 19.71 57.27
C LYS A 78 22.55 19.97 56.98
N ARG A 79 23.22 20.36 58.06
CA ARG A 79 24.60 20.20 58.58
C ARG A 79 25.83 20.09 57.64
N PRO A 80 26.91 20.85 57.93
CA PRO A 80 28.13 20.94 57.11
C PRO A 80 29.39 20.30 57.74
N THR A 81 30.40 19.98 56.91
CA THR A 81 31.82 19.90 57.34
C THR A 81 32.82 20.07 56.18
N THR A 82 33.95 20.73 56.50
CA THR A 82 35.28 20.80 55.83
C THR A 82 35.46 21.61 54.53
N HIS A 83 36.72 22.03 54.31
CA HIS A 83 37.19 23.27 53.65
C HIS A 83 36.52 23.61 52.31
N LYS A 84 35.99 24.83 52.24
CA LYS A 84 35.01 25.24 51.24
C LYS A 84 35.37 26.61 50.62
N VAL A 85 35.49 26.67 49.30
CA VAL A 85 35.56 27.89 48.48
C VAL A 85 34.18 28.54 48.48
N LYS A 86 34.09 29.78 48.97
CA LYS A 86 32.85 30.54 49.01
C LYS A 86 32.67 31.31 47.71
N ILE A 87 31.53 31.13 47.06
CA ILE A 87 31.14 31.91 45.88
C ILE A 87 29.91 32.77 46.17
N THR A 88 29.84 33.91 45.52
CA THR A 88 28.68 34.80 45.53
C THR A 88 27.55 34.27 44.63
N GLU A 89 26.33 34.76 44.83
CA GLU A 89 25.19 34.44 43.95
C GLU A 89 25.49 34.79 42.49
N GLN A 90 26.13 35.93 42.23
CA GLN A 90 26.48 36.35 40.88
C GLN A 90 27.51 35.44 40.21
N GLU A 91 28.50 34.97 40.97
CA GLU A 91 29.46 33.97 40.48
C GLU A 91 28.75 32.65 40.18
N LEU A 92 27.85 32.20 41.06
CA LEU A 92 27.04 31.00 40.82
C LEU A 92 26.21 31.15 39.53
N ILE A 93 25.51 32.27 39.33
CA ILE A 93 24.75 32.56 38.11
C ILE A 93 25.64 32.45 36.87
N ASN A 94 26.81 33.09 36.91
CA ASN A 94 27.77 33.03 35.81
C ASN A 94 28.21 31.59 35.50
N HIS A 95 28.48 30.80 36.54
CA HIS A 95 28.84 29.39 36.40
C HIS A 95 27.69 28.52 35.88
N LEU A 96 26.45 28.74 36.33
CA LEU A 96 25.27 28.03 35.81
C LEU A 96 25.03 28.36 34.33
N LEU A 97 25.16 29.63 33.94
CA LEU A 97 25.11 30.02 32.54
C LEU A 97 26.25 29.37 31.73
N ARG A 98 27.44 29.16 32.31
CA ARG A 98 28.56 28.48 31.62
C ARG A 98 28.24 27.01 31.34
N ILE A 99 27.40 26.37 32.16
CA ILE A 99 26.94 25.00 31.91
C ILE A 99 26.07 24.96 30.64
N LEU A 100 25.26 25.99 30.41
CA LEU A 100 24.38 26.11 29.25
C LEU A 100 25.05 26.71 28.01
N ASP A 101 26.25 27.23 28.15
CA ASP A 101 27.05 27.78 27.05
C ASP A 101 27.86 26.65 26.38
N VAL A 102 27.68 26.53 25.06
CA VAL A 102 28.34 25.54 24.19
C VAL A 102 29.87 25.60 24.31
N ASN A 103 30.44 26.80 24.50
CA ASN A 103 31.87 27.04 24.39
C ASN A 103 32.61 27.10 25.73
N ARG A 104 31.89 27.10 26.86
CA ARG A 104 32.49 27.33 28.18
C ARG A 104 32.45 26.06 29.03
N ASN A 105 33.50 25.88 29.82
CA ASN A 105 33.55 24.85 30.86
C ASN A 105 33.16 25.47 32.21
N CYS A 106 32.42 24.70 33.01
CA CYS A 106 32.10 25.06 34.38
C CYS A 106 33.11 24.42 35.33
N SER A 107 33.72 25.22 36.19
CA SER A 107 34.73 24.77 37.16
C SER A 107 34.17 23.80 38.20
N PHE A 108 32.86 23.78 38.43
CA PHE A 108 32.22 22.86 39.38
C PHE A 108 32.11 21.44 38.83
N LEU A 109 32.26 21.24 37.52
CA LEU A 109 32.03 19.98 36.85
C LEU A 109 33.35 19.29 36.56
N ILE A 110 33.61 18.18 37.26
CA ILE A 110 34.73 17.28 36.98
C ILE A 110 34.22 16.20 36.01
N PRO A 111 34.68 16.17 34.74
CA PRO A 111 34.24 15.16 33.79
C PRO A 111 34.75 13.77 34.19
N LYS A 112 33.85 12.77 34.20
CA LYS A 112 34.20 11.35 34.39
C LYS A 112 34.46 10.66 33.05
N PRO A 113 35.27 9.58 33.01
CA PRO A 113 35.51 8.80 31.80
C PRO A 113 34.24 8.24 31.14
N CYS A 114 33.17 8.02 31.90
CA CYS A 114 31.90 7.51 31.40
C CYS A 114 30.98 8.60 30.80
N GLY A 115 31.44 9.86 30.74
CA GLY A 115 30.68 11.00 30.21
C GLY A 115 29.74 11.67 31.21
N SER A 116 29.65 11.16 32.45
CA SER A 116 28.96 11.86 33.55
C SER A 116 29.87 12.89 34.21
N TYR A 117 29.30 13.71 35.09
CA TYR A 117 30.03 14.72 35.85
C TYR A 117 30.03 14.39 37.34
N GLU A 118 31.18 14.58 37.98
CA GLU A 118 31.27 14.76 39.44
C GLU A 118 31.17 16.25 39.76
N LEU A 119 30.50 16.56 40.86
CA LEU A 119 30.46 17.92 41.38
C LEU A 119 31.64 18.12 42.33
N ASP A 120 32.39 19.20 42.13
CA ASP A 120 33.43 19.59 43.06
C ASP A 120 32.80 20.07 44.39
N GLY A 121 32.84 19.21 45.39
CA GLY A 121 32.30 19.46 46.73
C GLY A 121 33.03 20.56 47.51
N SER A 122 34.15 21.07 46.99
CA SER A 122 34.87 22.18 47.62
C SER A 122 34.13 23.51 47.51
N TYR A 123 33.15 23.68 46.62
CA TYR A 123 32.46 24.96 46.46
C TYR A 123 31.16 25.03 47.30
N CYS A 124 30.87 26.21 47.87
CA CYS A 124 29.60 26.49 48.54
C CYS A 124 29.13 27.94 48.33
N LEU A 125 27.81 28.15 48.37
CA LEU A 125 27.20 29.46 48.20
C LEU A 125 27.29 30.26 49.51
N SER A 126 27.73 31.52 49.43
CA SER A 126 27.69 32.45 50.54
C SER A 126 26.40 33.29 50.52
N ASP A 127 25.30 32.73 51.00
CA ASP A 127 24.10 33.53 51.30
C ASP A 127 24.26 34.12 52.70
N GLY A 128 24.47 35.44 52.80
CA GLY A 128 24.86 36.15 54.02
C GLY A 128 23.88 36.12 55.20
N ILE A 129 22.96 35.15 55.27
CA ILE A 129 21.89 35.10 56.27
C ILE A 129 21.90 33.81 57.10
N VAL A 130 22.10 32.60 56.55
CA VAL A 130 22.17 31.33 57.32
C VAL A 130 22.89 30.25 56.50
N ASP A 131 23.77 29.47 57.14
CA ASP A 131 24.37 28.16 56.77
C ASP A 131 24.70 27.81 55.30
N GLN A 132 25.94 27.35 55.10
CA GLN A 132 26.53 26.96 53.81
C GLN A 132 25.71 25.91 53.04
N THR A 133 25.02 26.34 51.97
CA THR A 133 24.33 25.42 51.05
C THR A 133 25.32 24.82 50.04
N GLU A 134 25.24 23.51 49.83
CA GLU A 134 26.02 22.81 48.80
C GLU A 134 25.56 23.23 47.41
N ILE A 135 26.49 23.60 46.53
CA ILE A 135 26.18 24.08 45.18
C ILE A 135 25.55 22.99 44.31
N GLY A 136 25.78 21.71 44.65
CA GLY A 136 25.21 20.58 43.92
C GLY A 136 23.69 20.68 43.75
N ILE A 137 23.01 21.19 44.76
CA ILE A 137 21.56 21.47 44.76
C ILE A 137 21.15 22.38 43.59
N TYR A 138 21.97 23.39 43.27
CA TYR A 138 21.70 24.35 42.20
C TYR A 138 22.19 23.87 40.84
N VAL A 139 23.25 23.07 40.80
CA VAL A 139 23.89 22.62 39.55
C VAL A 139 23.23 21.36 38.98
N GLU A 140 22.75 20.45 39.83
CA GLU A 140 22.16 19.17 39.43
C GLU A 140 21.04 19.31 38.36
N PRO A 141 20.11 20.28 38.45
CA PRO A 141 19.10 20.54 37.41
C PRO A 141 19.66 20.83 36.01
N PHE A 142 20.91 21.29 35.90
CA PHE A 142 21.54 21.71 34.65
C PHE A 142 22.43 20.62 34.03
N LEU A 143 22.72 19.53 34.76
CA LEU A 143 23.60 18.46 34.29
C LEU A 143 23.04 17.76 33.05
N GLU A 144 21.73 17.51 33.02
CA GLU A 144 21.08 16.89 31.87
C GLU A 144 21.15 17.81 30.64
N ALA A 145 20.86 19.10 30.82
CA ALA A 145 20.96 20.09 29.76
C ALA A 145 22.39 20.17 29.20
N ARG A 146 23.41 20.09 30.06
CA ARG A 146 24.81 20.03 29.63
C ARG A 146 25.07 18.82 28.74
N ALA A 147 24.62 17.64 29.17
CA ALA A 147 24.79 16.41 28.41
C ALA A 147 24.09 16.49 27.05
N GLN A 148 22.87 17.04 27.00
CA GLN A 148 22.13 17.26 25.76
C GLN A 148 22.85 18.23 24.80
N ILE A 149 23.39 19.33 25.32
CA ILE A 149 24.19 20.29 24.52
C ILE A 149 25.41 19.60 23.93
N ILE A 150 26.18 18.86 24.73
CA ILE A 150 27.39 18.16 24.27
C ILE A 150 27.03 17.14 23.19
N ALA A 151 25.94 16.40 23.37
CA ALA A 151 25.48 15.43 22.41
C ALA A 151 25.09 16.09 21.06
N LEU A 152 24.42 17.24 21.10
CA LEU A 152 24.08 18.02 19.89
C LEU A 152 25.33 18.60 19.22
N VAL A 153 26.29 19.10 19.99
CA VAL A 153 27.57 19.62 19.48
C VAL A 153 28.35 18.50 18.78
N THR A 154 28.49 17.36 19.45
CA THR A 154 29.15 16.16 18.90
C THR A 154 28.47 15.72 17.61
N PHE A 155 27.14 15.72 17.58
CA PHE A 155 26.37 15.40 16.38
C PHE A 155 26.63 16.38 15.23
N SER A 156 26.69 17.69 15.53
CA SER A 156 26.95 18.74 14.53
C SER A 156 28.36 18.72 13.93
N GLN A 157 29.32 18.12 14.62
CA GLN A 157 30.75 18.07 14.24
C GLN A 157 31.16 16.73 13.61
N LYS A 158 30.20 15.83 13.33
CA LYS A 158 30.51 14.51 12.79
C LYS A 158 30.92 14.62 11.32
N ASP A 159 32.17 14.27 11.01
CA ASP A 159 32.78 14.45 9.68
C ASP A 159 32.29 13.49 8.58
N GLN A 160 31.78 12.30 8.95
CA GLN A 160 31.41 11.24 8.00
C GLN A 160 29.90 11.18 7.75
N VAL A 161 29.38 12.21 7.09
CA VAL A 161 27.94 12.34 6.80
C VAL A 161 27.61 11.66 5.48
N HIS A 162 27.06 10.45 5.55
CA HIS A 162 26.67 9.68 4.36
C HIS A 162 25.17 9.72 4.06
N SER A 163 24.40 10.42 4.90
CA SER A 163 22.95 10.54 4.77
C SER A 163 22.54 11.99 4.52
N GLN A 164 21.63 12.20 3.58
CA GLN A 164 21.05 13.51 3.30
C GLN A 164 20.14 13.98 4.43
N VAL A 165 19.39 13.07 5.06
CA VAL A 165 18.63 13.38 6.29
C VAL A 165 19.60 13.85 7.39
N GLU A 166 20.77 13.22 7.54
CA GLU A 166 21.78 13.64 8.52
C GLU A 166 22.26 15.06 8.27
N GLN A 167 22.59 15.41 7.02
CA GLN A 167 23.05 16.76 6.65
C GLN A 167 22.03 17.82 7.04
N VAL A 168 20.75 17.62 6.67
CA VAL A 168 19.67 18.58 6.98
C VAL A 168 19.47 18.71 8.50
N LEU A 169 19.59 17.62 9.24
CA LEU A 169 19.47 17.64 10.69
C LEU A 169 20.67 18.31 11.36
N GLN A 170 21.90 18.13 10.85
CA GLN A 170 23.08 18.83 11.34
C GLN A 170 22.99 20.34 11.10
N GLU A 171 22.55 20.76 9.91
CA GLU A 171 22.31 22.18 9.59
C GLU A 171 21.28 22.80 10.55
N PHE A 172 20.18 22.08 10.81
CA PHE A 172 19.19 22.50 11.79
C PHE A 172 19.79 22.62 13.20
N VAL A 173 20.61 21.67 13.63
CA VAL A 173 21.27 21.70 14.94
C VAL A 173 22.25 22.87 15.04
N LEU A 174 23.01 23.17 13.99
CA LEU A 174 23.92 24.32 13.96
C LEU A 174 23.15 25.65 14.09
N ASP A 175 22.05 25.82 13.36
CA ASP A 175 21.16 26.99 13.52
C ASP A 175 20.58 27.07 14.93
N PHE A 176 20.11 25.94 15.47
CA PHE A 176 19.59 25.87 16.83
C PHE A 176 20.65 26.26 17.87
N LEU A 177 21.85 25.68 17.82
CA LEU A 177 22.94 25.96 18.75
C LEU A 177 23.41 27.42 18.65
N SER A 178 23.46 28.00 17.45
CA SER A 178 23.77 29.42 17.26
C SER A 178 22.76 30.32 17.99
N ARG A 179 21.47 30.02 17.87
CA ARG A 179 20.40 30.79 18.54
C ARG A 179 20.38 30.56 20.05
N HIS A 180 20.60 29.31 20.48
CA HIS A 180 20.71 28.96 21.90
C HIS A 180 21.86 29.71 22.57
N THR A 181 23.05 29.72 21.95
CA THR A 181 24.20 30.49 22.45
C THR A 181 23.91 31.99 22.52
N ARG A 182 23.17 32.55 21.55
CA ARG A 182 22.74 33.96 21.60
C ARG A 182 21.78 34.22 22.77
N ALA A 183 20.78 33.37 22.97
CA ALA A 183 19.82 33.50 24.06
C ALA A 183 20.51 33.39 25.44
N VAL A 184 21.45 32.46 25.60
CA VAL A 184 22.27 32.35 26.82
C VAL A 184 23.20 33.57 26.97
N GLY A 185 23.74 34.08 25.87
CA GLY A 185 24.54 35.31 25.83
C GLY A 185 23.78 36.55 26.31
N GLU A 186 22.50 36.68 25.96
CA GLU A 186 21.62 37.76 26.44
C GLU A 186 21.41 37.67 27.96
N LEU A 187 21.34 36.47 28.52
CA LEU A 187 21.26 36.28 29.98
C LEU A 187 22.54 36.76 30.68
N TYR A 188 23.73 36.54 30.10
CA TYR A 188 24.96 37.07 30.70
C TYR A 188 24.97 38.59 30.86
N ASN A 189 24.30 39.31 29.96
CA ASN A 189 24.30 40.77 29.93
C ASN A 189 23.19 41.38 30.81
N ASN A 190 22.35 40.55 31.43
CA ASN A 190 21.26 41.03 32.27
C ASN A 190 21.72 41.23 33.72
N ASN A 191 22.09 42.46 34.04
CA ASN A 191 22.56 42.88 35.37
C ASN A 191 21.53 42.72 36.50
N MET A 192 20.25 42.46 36.18
CA MET A 192 19.16 42.29 37.15
C MET A 192 18.84 40.82 37.45
N LEU A 193 19.63 39.87 36.91
CA LEU A 193 19.46 38.45 37.18
C LEU A 193 19.86 38.13 38.61
N ASN A 194 18.88 37.65 39.38
CA ASN A 194 19.10 36.84 40.57
C ASN A 194 18.83 35.36 40.25
N LEU A 195 19.20 34.45 41.14
CA LEU A 195 19.09 33.01 40.91
C LEU A 195 17.64 32.56 40.62
N ARG A 196 16.66 33.19 41.27
CA ARG A 196 15.23 32.89 41.07
C ARG A 196 14.75 33.30 39.66
N THR A 197 15.13 34.50 39.22
CA THR A 197 14.78 35.01 37.88
C THR A 197 15.55 34.26 36.79
N LEU A 198 16.79 33.83 37.06
CA LEU A 198 17.55 32.95 36.17
C LEU A 198 16.81 31.64 35.93
N LEU A 199 16.44 30.93 36.99
CA LEU A 199 15.74 29.63 36.88
C LEU A 199 14.43 29.75 36.09
N HIS A 200 13.72 30.87 36.24
CA HIS A 200 12.51 31.12 35.46
C HIS A 200 12.83 31.44 33.99
N SER A 201 13.84 32.27 33.73
CA SER A 201 14.23 32.69 32.38
C SER A 201 14.81 31.54 31.55
N VAL A 202 15.57 30.66 32.19
CA VAL A 202 16.22 29.51 31.58
C VAL A 202 15.25 28.38 31.28
N ARG A 203 14.12 28.29 32.01
CA ARG A 203 13.13 27.22 31.87
C ARG A 203 12.70 27.00 30.41
N ASP A 204 12.41 28.09 29.70
CA ASP A 204 12.00 28.01 28.30
C ASP A 204 13.13 27.50 27.39
N GLU A 205 14.37 27.95 27.61
CA GLU A 205 15.54 27.44 26.87
C GLU A 205 15.79 25.96 27.13
N LEU A 206 15.63 25.49 28.37
CA LEU A 206 15.75 24.08 28.71
C LEU A 206 14.67 23.23 28.04
N LEU A 207 13.43 23.71 28.00
CA LEU A 207 12.33 23.01 27.33
C LEU A 207 12.57 22.89 25.82
N LYS A 208 13.10 23.94 25.19
CA LYS A 208 13.47 23.95 23.78
C LYS A 208 14.60 22.96 23.49
N LEU A 209 15.66 23.00 24.29
CA LEU A 209 16.80 22.08 24.21
C LEU A 209 16.36 20.63 24.34
N SER A 210 15.56 20.31 25.37
CA SER A 210 15.03 18.98 25.60
C SER A 210 14.15 18.51 24.42
N ALA A 211 13.30 19.38 23.86
CA ALA A 211 12.46 19.03 22.72
C ALA A 211 13.29 18.72 21.46
N VAL A 212 14.33 19.49 21.19
CA VAL A 212 15.26 19.27 20.06
C VAL A 212 16.04 17.96 20.27
N TYR A 213 16.67 17.80 21.44
CA TYR A 213 17.41 16.59 21.77
C TYR A 213 16.53 15.35 21.67
N ASN A 214 15.31 15.38 22.23
CA ASN A 214 14.40 14.24 22.20
C ASN A 214 13.98 13.87 20.77
N SER A 215 13.72 14.88 19.92
CA SER A 215 13.42 14.66 18.50
C SER A 215 14.55 13.96 17.75
N LEU A 216 15.80 14.28 18.10
CA LEU A 216 17.01 13.82 17.40
C LEU A 216 17.74 12.68 18.12
N SER A 217 17.30 12.28 19.32
CA SER A 217 17.99 11.32 20.20
C SER A 217 18.35 10.00 19.51
N VAL A 218 17.43 9.48 18.70
CA VAL A 218 17.63 8.26 17.90
C VAL A 218 18.77 8.43 16.90
N MET A 219 18.89 9.62 16.31
CA MET A 219 19.89 9.93 15.30
C MET A 219 21.25 10.23 15.88
N ILE A 220 21.28 10.97 16.99
CA ILE A 220 22.52 11.29 17.73
C ILE A 220 23.25 10.01 18.17
N THR A 221 22.49 8.96 18.53
CA THR A 221 23.03 7.70 19.06
C THR A 221 23.29 6.64 17.96
N ALA A 222 22.89 6.88 16.72
CA ALA A 222 23.02 5.92 15.64
C ALA A 222 24.43 5.96 14.99
N ASN A 223 25.14 4.83 15.09
CA ASN A 223 26.44 4.67 14.42
C ASN A 223 26.30 4.57 12.89
N ILE A 224 25.23 3.94 12.39
CA ILE A 224 24.99 3.70 10.96
C ILE A 224 23.64 4.30 10.57
N TRP A 225 23.67 5.18 9.58
CA TRP A 225 22.49 5.83 9.03
C TRP A 225 21.90 4.99 7.91
N ASN A 226 20.71 4.44 8.16
CA ASN A 226 19.98 3.60 7.23
C ASN A 226 18.47 3.78 7.44
N TYR A 227 17.66 3.13 6.61
CA TYR A 227 16.21 3.24 6.69
C TYR A 227 15.63 2.90 8.06
N ARG A 228 16.25 2.02 8.85
CA ARG A 228 15.76 1.68 10.20
C ARG A 228 15.99 2.83 11.16
N ALA A 229 17.15 3.48 11.08
CA ALA A 229 17.42 4.68 11.86
C ALA A 229 16.40 5.77 11.50
N VAL A 230 16.22 6.05 10.21
CA VAL A 230 15.26 7.06 9.71
C VAL A 230 13.82 6.73 10.11
N ASP A 231 13.39 5.47 10.01
CA ASP A 231 12.05 5.04 10.44
C ASP A 231 11.83 5.31 11.94
N CYS A 232 12.82 4.97 12.78
CA CYS A 232 12.77 5.25 14.22
C CYS A 232 12.81 6.75 14.52
N PHE A 233 13.56 7.54 13.74
CA PHE A 233 13.56 9.00 13.86
C PHE A 233 12.20 9.59 13.50
N LEU A 234 11.58 9.17 12.40
CA LEU A 234 10.27 9.68 12.00
C LEU A 234 9.22 9.38 13.06
N ASP A 235 9.28 8.19 13.68
CA ASP A 235 8.42 7.84 14.80
C ASP A 235 8.65 8.76 16.01
N ARG A 236 9.92 8.98 16.39
CA ARG A 236 10.29 9.88 17.48
C ARG A 236 9.92 11.34 17.19
N PHE A 237 10.10 11.79 15.96
CA PHE A 237 9.77 13.13 15.48
C PHE A 237 8.26 13.38 15.52
N LEU A 238 7.44 12.44 15.05
CA LEU A 238 5.98 12.52 15.17
C LEU A 238 5.54 12.56 16.63
N THR A 239 6.15 11.72 17.47
CA THR A 239 5.77 11.65 18.87
C THR A 239 6.19 12.91 19.63
N THR A 240 7.35 13.49 19.29
CA THR A 240 7.78 14.78 19.84
C THR A 240 6.93 15.94 19.31
N THR A 241 6.46 15.85 18.07
CA THR A 241 5.49 16.81 17.51
C THR A 241 4.19 16.77 18.33
N LEU A 242 3.61 15.59 18.57
CA LEU A 242 2.41 15.42 19.40
C LEU A 242 2.59 16.00 20.81
N TYR A 243 3.73 15.72 21.42
CA TYR A 243 4.10 16.30 22.71
C TYR A 243 4.15 17.84 22.68
N THR A 244 4.72 18.40 21.62
CA THR A 244 4.89 19.85 21.44
C THR A 244 3.58 20.59 21.23
N GLU A 245 2.51 19.91 20.79
CA GLU A 245 1.17 20.49 20.66
C GLU A 245 0.67 21.10 21.98
N LEU A 246 1.11 20.55 23.12
CA LEU A 246 0.74 20.98 24.47
C LEU A 246 1.78 21.89 25.15
N ARG A 247 2.83 22.33 24.43
CA ARG A 247 3.93 23.13 24.98
C ARG A 247 3.82 24.62 24.65
N PRO A 248 4.59 25.49 25.35
CA PRO A 248 4.60 26.93 25.08
C PRO A 248 4.94 27.26 23.63
N HIS A 249 4.54 28.45 23.19
CA HIS A 249 4.75 28.93 21.82
C HIS A 249 6.24 28.89 21.41
N SER A 250 7.13 29.17 22.36
CA SER A 250 8.58 29.18 22.16
C SER A 250 9.15 27.80 21.76
N VAL A 251 8.61 26.71 22.31
CA VAL A 251 8.95 25.32 21.92
C VAL A 251 8.33 24.99 20.56
N LYS A 252 7.06 25.38 20.35
CA LYS A 252 6.36 25.19 19.08
C LYS A 252 7.11 25.82 17.90
N GLN A 253 7.66 27.02 18.06
CA GLN A 253 8.43 27.68 17.01
C GLN A 253 9.67 26.88 16.58
N ILE A 254 10.41 26.29 17.52
CA ILE A 254 11.63 25.54 17.21
C ILE A 254 11.30 24.20 16.55
N ILE A 255 10.31 23.48 17.07
CA ILE A 255 9.84 22.25 16.43
C ILE A 255 9.19 22.56 15.07
N GLY A 256 8.52 23.69 14.93
CA GLY A 256 8.04 24.19 13.64
C GLY A 256 9.17 24.31 12.61
N ARG A 257 10.34 24.83 12.98
CA ARG A 257 11.51 24.87 12.08
C ARG A 257 12.04 23.48 11.74
N LEU A 258 12.14 22.58 12.72
CA LEU A 258 12.52 21.19 12.47
C LEU A 258 11.54 20.51 11.49
N GLN A 259 10.24 20.75 11.65
CA GLN A 259 9.22 20.25 10.73
C GLN A 259 9.45 20.75 9.31
N HIS A 260 9.76 22.02 9.11
CA HIS A 260 10.05 22.56 7.77
C HIS A 260 11.27 21.90 7.15
N ALA A 261 12.34 21.69 7.92
CA ALA A 261 13.55 21.00 7.46
C ALA A 261 13.26 19.56 7.02
N VAL A 262 12.54 18.80 7.84
CA VAL A 262 12.15 17.41 7.55
C VAL A 262 11.19 17.33 6.34
N LEU A 263 10.21 18.24 6.26
CA LEU A 263 9.27 18.29 5.14
C LEU A 263 9.97 18.61 3.82
N ALA A 264 11.00 19.45 3.81
CA ALA A 264 11.78 19.74 2.61
C ALA A 264 12.49 18.47 2.06
N VAL A 265 12.97 17.58 2.94
CA VAL A 265 13.53 16.28 2.52
C VAL A 265 12.45 15.43 1.86
N PHE A 266 11.26 15.36 2.47
CA PHE A 266 10.14 14.63 1.90
C PHE A 266 9.68 15.19 0.55
N GLU A 267 9.60 16.52 0.42
CA GLU A 267 9.30 17.18 -0.85
C GLU A 267 10.25 16.73 -1.95
N ARG A 268 11.58 16.81 -1.71
CA ARG A 268 12.59 16.38 -2.69
C ARG A 268 12.48 14.88 -3.01
N TYR A 269 12.29 14.04 -2.00
CA TYR A 269 12.19 12.59 -2.17
C TYR A 269 10.98 12.21 -3.03
N PHE A 270 9.79 12.67 -2.66
CA PHE A 270 8.54 12.32 -3.32
C PHE A 270 8.36 13.03 -4.67
N ASP A 271 8.88 14.24 -4.85
CA ASP A 271 8.83 14.93 -6.15
C ASP A 271 9.52 14.10 -7.24
N ARG A 272 10.72 13.56 -6.96
CA ARG A 272 11.43 12.68 -7.92
C ARG A 272 10.67 11.38 -8.13
N LEU A 273 10.17 10.80 -7.05
CA LEU A 273 9.46 9.53 -7.08
C LEU A 273 8.18 9.58 -7.93
N PHE A 274 7.38 10.63 -7.79
CA PHE A 274 6.13 10.78 -8.55
C PHE A 274 6.32 11.39 -9.94
N SER A 275 7.47 12.03 -10.23
CA SER A 275 7.75 12.58 -11.57
C SER A 275 8.42 11.58 -12.51
N ILE A 276 9.33 10.76 -12.00
CA ILE A 276 10.14 9.80 -12.77
C ILE A 276 9.72 8.34 -12.48
N GLY A 277 9.23 8.06 -11.26
CA GLY A 277 8.96 6.69 -10.82
C GLY A 277 10.18 5.97 -10.25
N GLU A 278 11.25 6.72 -9.95
CA GLU A 278 12.52 6.20 -9.46
C GLU A 278 12.93 6.88 -8.16
N ILE A 279 13.55 6.11 -7.28
CA ILE A 279 14.09 6.62 -6.03
C ILE A 279 15.44 7.30 -6.34
N ASP A 280 15.69 8.46 -5.73
CA ASP A 280 17.02 9.08 -5.80
C ASP A 280 18.07 8.10 -5.27
N PRO A 281 19.12 7.75 -6.03
CA PRO A 281 20.18 6.86 -5.54
C PRO A 281 20.80 7.33 -4.22
N VAL A 282 20.81 8.65 -3.98
CA VAL A 282 21.30 9.24 -2.72
C VAL A 282 20.39 8.88 -1.53
N LEU A 283 19.09 8.66 -1.77
CA LEU A 283 18.06 8.43 -0.75
C LEU A 283 17.56 6.97 -0.68
N GLU A 284 18.06 6.08 -1.56
CA GLU A 284 17.57 4.70 -1.70
C GLU A 284 17.70 3.86 -0.41
N ASN A 285 18.71 4.16 0.40
CA ASN A 285 18.94 3.47 1.67
C ASN A 285 18.36 4.20 2.89
N GLU A 286 17.71 5.34 2.69
CA GLU A 286 17.20 6.20 3.77
C GLU A 286 15.74 5.96 4.11
N PHE A 287 14.91 5.59 3.14
CA PHE A 287 13.47 5.41 3.35
C PHE A 287 13.05 3.94 3.22
N ILE A 288 11.77 3.69 3.53
CA ILE A 288 11.20 2.34 3.53
C ILE A 288 11.05 1.77 2.12
N PHE A 289 11.04 2.61 1.08
CA PHE A 289 10.90 2.16 -0.29
C PHE A 289 12.27 1.83 -0.89
N GLN A 290 12.34 0.76 -1.68
CA GLN A 290 13.55 0.34 -2.38
C GLN A 290 13.24 -0.07 -3.81
N SER A 291 14.19 0.17 -4.72
CA SER A 291 14.12 -0.31 -6.09
C SER A 291 14.49 -1.80 -6.12
N MET A 292 13.69 -2.63 -6.77
CA MET A 292 14.09 -4.01 -7.05
C MET A 292 15.04 -4.03 -8.25
N LYS A 293 16.16 -4.77 -8.15
CA LYS A 293 17.14 -4.83 -9.26
C LYS A 293 16.54 -5.46 -10.53
N ASP A 294 15.68 -6.45 -10.35
CA ASP A 294 15.13 -7.26 -11.45
C ASP A 294 13.74 -6.80 -11.90
N SER A 295 13.06 -6.00 -11.09
CA SER A 295 11.76 -5.43 -11.41
C SER A 295 11.80 -3.93 -11.19
N LYS A 296 11.36 -3.14 -12.18
CA LYS A 296 11.22 -1.68 -12.02
C LYS A 296 10.05 -1.29 -11.11
N VAL A 297 9.74 -2.15 -10.14
CA VAL A 297 8.69 -2.03 -9.15
C VAL A 297 9.35 -1.65 -7.83
N ILE A 298 8.75 -0.67 -7.18
CA ILE A 298 9.18 -0.25 -5.85
C ILE A 298 8.63 -1.23 -4.83
N GLN A 299 9.51 -1.73 -3.96
CA GLN A 299 9.12 -2.59 -2.85
C GLN A 299 9.16 -1.79 -1.54
N THR A 300 8.20 -2.06 -0.67
CA THR A 300 8.16 -1.50 0.67
C THR A 300 8.83 -2.43 1.69
N ARG A 301 9.82 -1.91 2.41
CA ARG A 301 10.48 -2.55 3.56
C ARG A 301 9.54 -2.55 4.77
N ARG A 302 9.80 -3.43 5.74
CA ARG A 302 9.02 -3.45 7.00
C ARG A 302 9.26 -2.15 7.79
N THR A 303 8.17 -1.57 8.28
CA THR A 303 8.17 -0.38 9.13
C THR A 303 7.28 -0.60 10.35
N ARG A 304 7.62 0.04 11.46
CA ARG A 304 6.77 0.14 12.66
C ARG A 304 6.29 1.57 12.93
N CYS A 305 6.80 2.54 12.19
CA CYS A 305 6.46 3.94 12.37
C CYS A 305 5.01 4.20 11.95
N LEU A 306 4.26 4.89 12.82
CA LEU A 306 2.85 5.23 12.59
C LEU A 306 2.66 6.20 11.41
N PHE A 307 3.72 6.88 10.99
CA PHE A 307 3.74 7.73 9.80
C PHE A 307 3.30 6.98 8.53
N TRP A 308 3.78 5.73 8.38
CA TRP A 308 3.61 4.95 7.16
C TRP A 308 2.32 4.13 7.20
N SER A 309 1.19 4.81 6.98
CA SER A 309 -0.08 4.11 6.86
C SER A 309 -0.11 3.19 5.63
N LYS A 310 -0.90 2.11 5.70
CA LYS A 310 -1.09 1.19 4.56
C LYS A 310 -1.61 1.91 3.31
N LEU A 311 -2.41 2.97 3.50
CA LEU A 311 -2.93 3.79 2.41
C LEU A 311 -1.82 4.64 1.79
N LEU A 312 -1.02 5.32 2.61
CA LEU A 312 0.12 6.12 2.15
C LEU A 312 1.09 5.27 1.32
N ILE A 313 1.47 4.11 1.83
CA ILE A 313 2.35 3.15 1.13
C ILE A 313 1.77 2.79 -0.24
N LYS A 314 0.48 2.40 -0.28
CA LYS A 314 -0.19 2.03 -1.53
C LYS A 314 -0.24 3.17 -2.54
N TYR A 315 -0.49 4.40 -2.10
CA TYR A 315 -0.47 5.57 -2.99
C TYR A 315 0.91 5.83 -3.56
N VAL A 316 1.96 5.70 -2.75
CA VAL A 316 3.34 5.84 -3.21
C VAL A 316 3.69 4.76 -4.24
N GLU A 317 3.44 3.49 -3.93
CA GLU A 317 3.72 2.37 -4.84
C GLU A 317 3.02 2.52 -6.19
N ASN A 318 1.70 2.79 -6.18
CA ASN A 318 0.93 2.97 -7.41
C ASN A 318 1.34 4.22 -8.18
N GLY A 319 1.52 5.35 -7.49
CA GLY A 319 1.87 6.60 -8.14
C GLY A 319 3.27 6.58 -8.76
N ALA A 320 4.24 5.96 -8.10
CA ALA A 320 5.59 5.78 -8.63
C ALA A 320 5.59 4.80 -9.81
N LEU A 321 4.88 3.67 -9.70
CA LEU A 321 4.75 2.71 -10.80
C LEU A 321 4.14 3.36 -12.06
N ASN A 322 3.08 4.16 -11.89
CA ASN A 322 2.45 4.84 -13.02
C ASN A 322 3.33 5.98 -13.58
N ALA A 323 4.08 6.69 -12.72
CA ALA A 323 5.09 7.66 -13.19
C ALA A 323 6.14 6.97 -14.06
N HIS A 324 6.67 5.84 -13.61
CA HIS A 324 7.65 5.07 -14.35
C HIS A 324 7.09 4.63 -15.72
N ARG A 325 5.88 4.07 -15.73
CA ARG A 325 5.18 3.67 -16.96
C ARG A 325 4.95 4.82 -17.93
N LEU A 326 4.76 6.04 -17.44
CA LEU A 326 4.65 7.22 -18.30
C LEU A 326 6.00 7.57 -18.94
N ARG A 327 7.10 7.48 -18.19
CA ARG A 327 8.45 7.85 -18.66
C ARG A 327 9.14 6.78 -19.51
N THR A 328 8.65 5.55 -19.52
CA THR A 328 9.10 4.54 -20.49
C THR A 328 8.54 4.76 -21.90
N GLY A 329 7.51 5.60 -22.04
CA GLY A 329 6.93 5.96 -23.34
C GLY A 329 7.71 7.07 -24.04
N SER A 330 7.47 7.23 -25.34
CA SER A 330 8.05 8.30 -26.15
C SER A 330 7.33 9.66 -26.03
N PHE A 331 6.19 9.70 -25.31
CA PHE A 331 5.34 10.88 -25.25
C PHE A 331 5.76 11.83 -24.13
N ASP A 332 6.00 13.08 -24.52
CA ASP A 332 6.30 14.17 -23.60
C ASP A 332 5.00 14.74 -23.03
N TYR A 333 4.40 14.01 -22.09
CA TYR A 333 3.27 14.55 -21.34
C TYR A 333 3.78 15.60 -20.35
N GLU A 334 3.08 16.74 -20.33
CA GLU A 334 3.25 17.76 -19.30
C GLU A 334 3.24 17.09 -17.93
N ALA A 335 4.35 17.23 -17.19
CA ALA A 335 4.49 16.58 -15.91
C ALA A 335 3.39 17.11 -14.98
N PRO A 336 2.64 16.22 -14.30
CA PRO A 336 1.65 16.68 -13.32
C PRO A 336 2.34 17.49 -12.23
N ASP A 337 1.56 18.31 -11.51
CA ASP A 337 2.13 19.10 -10.43
C ASP A 337 2.92 18.20 -9.46
N LYS A 338 4.04 18.74 -9.00
CA LYS A 338 4.92 18.07 -8.06
C LYS A 338 4.20 17.81 -6.73
N PHE A 339 4.63 16.78 -6.03
CA PHE A 339 4.12 16.45 -4.70
C PHE A 339 4.22 17.63 -3.73
N SER A 340 5.32 18.38 -3.78
CA SER A 340 5.53 19.61 -3.01
C SER A 340 4.42 20.65 -3.19
N VAL A 341 3.88 20.81 -4.40
CA VAL A 341 2.76 21.75 -4.67
C VAL A 341 1.51 21.32 -3.91
N TYR A 342 1.16 20.03 -3.98
CA TYR A 342 -0.01 19.50 -3.27
C TYR A 342 0.17 19.52 -1.75
N LEU A 343 1.38 19.19 -1.27
CA LEU A 343 1.70 19.20 0.14
C LEU A 343 1.58 20.62 0.72
N ARG A 344 2.22 21.61 0.10
CA ARG A 344 2.16 23.01 0.56
C ARG A 344 0.73 23.56 0.55
N LYS A 345 -0.05 23.23 -0.48
CA LYS A 345 -1.47 23.61 -0.57
C LYS A 345 -2.30 22.99 0.56
N ALA A 346 -2.05 21.71 0.89
CA ALA A 346 -2.75 21.03 1.98
C ALA A 346 -2.36 21.57 3.37
N LEU A 347 -1.08 21.91 3.55
CA LEU A 347 -0.60 22.49 4.80
C LEU A 347 -1.09 23.93 5.02
N ARG A 348 -1.48 24.67 3.97
CA ARG A 348 -1.92 26.08 4.03
C ARG A 348 -0.94 26.96 4.81
N LEU A 349 0.36 26.79 4.55
CA LEU A 349 1.41 27.56 5.22
C LEU A 349 1.35 29.01 4.72
N LYS A 350 1.22 29.96 5.66
CA LYS A 350 1.34 31.40 5.37
C LYS A 350 2.74 31.92 5.67
N ASP A 351 3.40 31.38 6.68
CA ASP A 351 4.72 31.80 7.16
C ASP A 351 5.64 30.59 7.41
N ASP A 352 6.93 30.76 7.12
CA ASP A 352 7.97 29.75 7.42
C ASP A 352 8.15 29.57 8.93
N GLY A 353 8.18 28.32 9.39
CA GLY A 353 8.41 27.98 10.80
C GLY A 353 7.15 27.92 11.67
N CYS A 354 5.95 28.09 11.11
CA CYS A 354 4.71 27.83 11.83
C CYS A 354 4.64 26.36 12.28
N PHE A 355 4.30 26.11 13.54
CA PHE A 355 4.11 24.76 14.05
C PHE A 355 2.90 24.06 13.41
N ILE A 356 3.10 22.82 12.98
CA ILE A 356 2.11 21.97 12.33
C ILE A 356 1.81 20.78 13.23
N THR A 357 0.53 20.50 13.49
CA THR A 357 0.13 19.34 14.29
C THR A 357 0.47 18.03 13.57
N ALA A 358 0.78 16.97 14.32
CA ALA A 358 1.18 15.69 13.74
C ALA A 358 0.09 15.11 12.83
N GLN A 359 -1.18 15.23 13.27
CA GLN A 359 -2.32 14.79 12.48
C GLN A 359 -2.44 15.55 11.16
N LYS A 360 -2.13 16.85 11.14
CA LYS A 360 -2.16 17.65 9.92
C LYS A 360 -1.02 17.28 8.97
N ILE A 361 0.18 17.00 9.49
CA ILE A 361 1.30 16.48 8.68
C ILE A 361 0.88 15.17 8.00
N MET A 362 0.46 14.17 8.78
CA MET A 362 0.09 12.86 8.25
C MET A 362 -1.01 12.94 7.19
N ARG A 363 -2.10 13.67 7.48
CA ARG A 363 -3.21 13.85 6.53
C ARG A 363 -2.79 14.58 5.26
N SER A 364 -1.89 15.56 5.37
CA SER A 364 -1.42 16.32 4.20
C SER A 364 -0.49 15.48 3.33
N MET A 365 0.36 14.64 3.92
CA MET A 365 1.18 13.66 3.19
C MET A 365 0.30 12.65 2.45
N GLU A 366 -0.68 12.04 3.14
CA GLU A 366 -1.63 11.12 2.52
C GLU A 366 -2.40 11.76 1.37
N TYR A 367 -2.92 12.97 1.57
CA TYR A 367 -3.62 13.73 0.54
C TYR A 367 -2.73 14.02 -0.67
N ALA A 368 -1.50 14.49 -0.46
CA ALA A 368 -0.59 14.84 -1.55
C ALA A 368 -0.17 13.59 -2.34
N CYS A 369 0.14 12.48 -1.67
CA CYS A 369 0.43 11.20 -2.32
C CYS A 369 -0.78 10.65 -3.09
N GLU A 370 -1.99 10.71 -2.51
CA GLU A 370 -3.22 10.29 -3.19
C GLU A 370 -3.43 11.09 -4.47
N LYS A 371 -3.25 12.42 -4.43
CA LYS A 371 -3.38 13.30 -5.59
C LYS A 371 -2.35 12.99 -6.66
N CYS A 372 -1.08 12.81 -6.30
CA CYS A 372 -0.04 12.42 -7.25
C CYS A 372 -0.36 11.08 -7.91
N ALA A 373 -0.75 10.07 -7.13
CA ALA A 373 -1.08 8.75 -7.64
C ALA A 373 -2.27 8.79 -8.62
N LYS A 374 -3.34 9.51 -8.26
CA LYS A 374 -4.51 9.70 -9.13
C LYS A 374 -4.16 10.45 -10.42
N ASN A 375 -3.34 11.49 -10.34
CA ASN A 375 -2.93 12.25 -11.51
C ASN A 375 -2.09 11.40 -12.47
N ASN A 376 -1.08 10.69 -11.96
CA ASN A 376 -0.25 9.79 -12.77
C ASN A 376 -1.08 8.70 -13.43
N SER A 377 -2.02 8.11 -12.69
CA SER A 377 -2.95 7.11 -13.24
C SER A 377 -3.86 7.69 -14.32
N SER A 378 -4.43 8.88 -14.09
CA SER A 378 -5.32 9.52 -15.05
C SER A 378 -4.58 9.91 -16.33
N LEU A 379 -3.35 10.41 -16.20
CA LEU A 379 -2.49 10.77 -17.33
C LEU A 379 -2.09 9.53 -18.15
N LEU A 380 -1.75 8.43 -17.46
CA LEU A 380 -1.46 7.15 -18.11
C LEU A 380 -2.70 6.54 -18.77
N PHE A 381 -3.88 6.72 -18.20
CA PHE A 381 -5.11 6.26 -18.85
C PHE A 381 -5.48 7.13 -20.05
N ARG A 382 -5.24 8.44 -19.97
CA ARG A 382 -5.40 9.35 -21.11
C ARG A 382 -4.51 8.95 -22.28
N SER A 383 -3.25 8.58 -22.05
CA SER A 383 -2.36 8.09 -23.11
C SER A 383 -2.85 6.80 -23.75
N ILE A 384 -3.57 5.95 -23.00
CA ILE A 384 -4.22 4.75 -23.55
C ILE A 384 -5.42 5.11 -24.45
N LEU A 385 -6.16 6.18 -24.11
CA LEU A 385 -7.33 6.62 -24.88
C LEU A 385 -6.97 7.39 -26.16
N GLU A 386 -5.76 7.91 -26.25
CA GLU A 386 -5.30 8.69 -27.41
C GLU A 386 -5.38 7.89 -28.72
N ASN A 387 -5.63 8.60 -29.82
CA ASN A 387 -5.76 8.05 -31.17
C ASN A 387 -6.82 6.93 -31.30
N SER A 388 -7.79 6.86 -30.39
CA SER A 388 -8.80 5.79 -30.34
C SER A 388 -8.22 4.36 -30.26
N ALA A 389 -6.93 4.24 -29.89
CA ALA A 389 -6.21 2.98 -29.91
C ALA A 389 -6.88 1.92 -29.02
N LEU A 390 -7.31 2.30 -27.81
CA LEU A 390 -8.04 1.41 -26.92
C LEU A 390 -9.35 0.93 -27.54
N SER A 391 -10.18 1.85 -28.04
CA SER A 391 -11.49 1.49 -28.61
C SER A 391 -11.33 0.52 -29.78
N GLN A 392 -10.33 0.78 -30.63
CA GLN A 392 -10.00 -0.06 -31.75
C GLN A 392 -9.55 -1.46 -31.28
N VAL A 393 -8.59 -1.56 -30.36
CA VAL A 393 -8.11 -2.86 -29.83
C VAL A 393 -9.23 -3.64 -29.15
N LEU A 394 -10.11 -2.99 -28.38
CA LEU A 394 -11.23 -3.66 -27.73
C LEU A 394 -12.25 -4.21 -28.75
N LYS A 395 -12.55 -3.46 -29.82
CA LYS A 395 -13.41 -3.94 -30.92
C LYS A 395 -12.78 -5.13 -31.65
N GLU A 396 -11.47 -5.07 -31.91
CA GLU A 396 -10.73 -6.17 -32.53
C GLU A 396 -10.77 -7.43 -31.64
N MET A 397 -10.51 -7.28 -30.33
CA MET A 397 -10.61 -8.37 -29.36
C MET A 397 -12.00 -8.98 -29.32
N GLU A 398 -13.05 -8.16 -29.27
CA GLU A 398 -14.45 -8.62 -29.31
C GLU A 398 -14.71 -9.41 -30.60
N SER A 399 -14.30 -8.89 -31.76
CA SER A 399 -14.51 -9.55 -33.05
C SER A 399 -13.69 -10.83 -33.23
N ILE A 400 -12.52 -10.96 -32.61
CA ILE A 400 -11.67 -12.15 -32.74
C ILE A 400 -12.10 -13.24 -31.77
N TYR A 401 -12.37 -12.90 -30.50
CA TYR A 401 -12.76 -13.89 -29.50
C TYR A 401 -14.24 -14.26 -29.55
N THR A 402 -15.09 -13.38 -30.08
CA THR A 402 -16.56 -13.59 -30.13
C THR A 402 -17.20 -13.23 -31.46
N GLY A 403 -16.45 -12.83 -32.49
CA GLY A 403 -17.03 -12.37 -33.75
C GLY A 403 -17.00 -13.41 -34.87
N PHE A 404 -17.34 -12.92 -36.06
CA PHE A 404 -17.48 -13.71 -37.29
C PHE A 404 -16.16 -14.34 -37.75
N ALA A 405 -15.03 -13.66 -37.51
CA ALA A 405 -13.69 -14.16 -37.86
C ALA A 405 -13.40 -15.54 -37.28
N LEU A 406 -13.95 -15.84 -36.09
CA LEU A 406 -13.81 -17.15 -35.47
C LEU A 406 -14.60 -18.24 -36.20
N ARG A 407 -15.83 -17.92 -36.64
CA ARG A 407 -16.68 -18.87 -37.37
C ARG A 407 -16.10 -19.16 -38.74
N GLU A 408 -15.61 -18.15 -39.43
CA GLU A 408 -14.89 -18.30 -40.70
C GLU A 408 -13.61 -19.13 -40.53
N MET A 409 -12.85 -18.88 -39.46
CA MET A 409 -11.68 -19.71 -39.13
C MET A 409 -12.09 -21.16 -38.86
N ALA A 410 -13.16 -21.40 -38.10
CA ALA A 410 -13.64 -22.75 -37.82
C ALA A 410 -14.16 -23.46 -39.08
N PHE A 411 -14.86 -22.76 -39.98
CA PHE A 411 -15.29 -23.30 -41.26
C PHE A 411 -14.09 -23.59 -42.19
N ASP A 412 -13.12 -22.67 -42.26
CA ASP A 412 -11.90 -22.89 -43.02
C ASP A 412 -11.02 -23.98 -42.40
N LEU A 413 -11.16 -24.34 -41.11
CA LEU A 413 -10.40 -25.43 -40.46
C LEU A 413 -11.14 -26.77 -40.40
N PHE A 414 -12.47 -26.77 -40.32
CA PHE A 414 -13.26 -27.98 -40.06
C PHE A 414 -14.43 -28.19 -41.01
N GLY A 415 -14.66 -27.22 -41.91
CA GLY A 415 -15.85 -27.16 -42.77
C GLY A 415 -16.15 -28.47 -43.48
N ALA A 416 -17.44 -28.83 -43.47
CA ALA A 416 -17.90 -30.11 -43.99
C ALA A 416 -17.58 -30.36 -45.48
N THR A 417 -17.42 -29.28 -46.28
CA THR A 417 -17.15 -29.34 -47.72
C THR A 417 -15.65 -29.21 -48.06
N ARG A 418 -14.75 -29.34 -47.07
CA ARG A 418 -13.31 -29.18 -47.30
C ARG A 418 -12.73 -30.34 -48.12
N THR A 419 -11.90 -30.00 -49.10
CA THR A 419 -11.19 -30.96 -49.96
C THR A 419 -9.78 -31.28 -49.48
N SER A 420 -9.13 -30.38 -48.73
CA SER A 420 -7.74 -30.54 -48.26
C SER A 420 -7.67 -30.91 -46.77
N GLN A 421 -6.94 -31.98 -46.44
CA GLN A 421 -6.71 -32.40 -45.04
C GLN A 421 -5.68 -31.53 -44.29
N HIS A 422 -4.73 -30.92 -45.00
CA HIS A 422 -3.64 -30.15 -44.38
C HIS A 422 -3.96 -28.66 -44.47
N CYS A 423 -4.09 -27.99 -43.33
CA CYS A 423 -4.26 -26.55 -43.29
C CYS A 423 -3.35 -25.93 -42.25
N ASN A 424 -2.68 -24.86 -42.65
CA ASN A 424 -1.88 -24.07 -41.74
C ASN A 424 -2.82 -23.15 -40.95
N ILE A 425 -2.94 -23.39 -39.65
CA ILE A 425 -3.78 -22.60 -38.73
C ILE A 425 -3.48 -21.10 -38.83
N VAL A 426 -2.21 -20.73 -39.06
CA VAL A 426 -1.80 -19.33 -39.22
C VAL A 426 -2.44 -18.71 -40.47
N LEU A 427 -2.41 -19.43 -41.60
CA LEU A 427 -3.01 -18.96 -42.86
C LEU A 427 -4.53 -18.87 -42.76
N SER A 428 -5.18 -19.87 -42.16
CA SER A 428 -6.63 -19.84 -41.92
C SER A 428 -7.07 -18.65 -41.09
N PHE A 429 -6.31 -18.34 -40.03
CA PHE A 429 -6.59 -17.19 -39.18
C PHE A 429 -6.39 -15.86 -39.92
N GLN A 430 -5.28 -15.70 -40.65
CA GLN A 430 -5.05 -14.47 -41.42
C GLN A 430 -6.14 -14.25 -42.48
N LYS A 431 -6.54 -15.32 -43.18
CA LYS A 431 -7.62 -15.29 -44.17
C LYS A 431 -8.97 -14.97 -43.52
N SER A 432 -9.26 -15.53 -42.35
CA SER A 432 -10.53 -15.26 -41.66
C SER A 432 -10.63 -13.81 -41.17
N LEU A 433 -9.51 -13.23 -40.74
CA LEU A 433 -9.43 -11.81 -40.41
C LEU A 433 -9.70 -10.93 -41.66
N GLN A 434 -9.03 -11.21 -42.77
CA GLN A 434 -9.23 -10.47 -44.03
C GLN A 434 -10.67 -10.55 -44.53
N LEU A 435 -11.28 -11.76 -44.50
CA LEU A 435 -12.68 -11.96 -44.86
C LEU A 435 -13.65 -11.21 -43.93
N SER A 436 -13.26 -11.02 -42.66
CA SER A 436 -14.02 -10.23 -41.70
C SER A 436 -13.82 -8.72 -41.85
N GLY A 437 -13.07 -8.27 -42.88
CA GLY A 437 -12.85 -6.87 -43.19
C GLY A 437 -11.68 -6.23 -42.46
N PHE A 438 -10.79 -7.02 -41.85
CA PHE A 438 -9.60 -6.48 -41.19
C PHE A 438 -8.54 -6.10 -42.24
N PRO A 439 -7.99 -4.88 -42.19
CA PRO A 439 -6.91 -4.46 -43.06
C PRO A 439 -5.60 -5.19 -42.69
N PRO A 440 -4.68 -5.37 -43.65
CA PRO A 440 -3.50 -6.21 -43.49
C PRO A 440 -2.60 -5.77 -42.33
N GLU A 441 -2.48 -4.47 -42.08
CA GLU A 441 -1.69 -3.92 -40.97
C GLU A 441 -2.24 -4.40 -39.61
N ILE A 442 -3.55 -4.61 -39.51
CA ILE A 442 -4.16 -5.13 -38.29
C ILE A 442 -3.92 -6.64 -38.18
N CYS A 443 -4.03 -7.38 -39.28
CA CYS A 443 -3.75 -8.82 -39.29
C CYS A 443 -2.33 -9.14 -38.79
N GLU A 444 -1.33 -8.33 -39.15
CA GLU A 444 0.07 -8.50 -38.73
C GLU A 444 0.28 -8.24 -37.22
N ARG A 445 -0.55 -7.41 -36.60
CA ARG A 445 -0.49 -7.14 -35.14
C ARG A 445 -1.00 -8.32 -34.32
N TRP A 446 -1.65 -9.30 -34.91
CA TRP A 446 -2.16 -10.46 -34.19
C TRP A 446 -1.26 -11.67 -34.41
N THR A 447 -0.81 -12.26 -33.31
CA THR A 447 0.02 -13.46 -33.32
C THR A 447 -0.83 -14.67 -32.99
N ILE A 448 -0.59 -15.75 -33.72
CA ILE A 448 -1.23 -17.04 -33.53
C ILE A 448 -0.16 -18.11 -33.42
N TRP A 449 -0.27 -18.93 -32.38
CA TRP A 449 0.64 -20.04 -32.13
C TRP A 449 -0.17 -21.28 -31.74
N CYS A 450 0.22 -22.44 -32.26
CA CYS A 450 -0.43 -23.71 -31.95
C CYS A 450 0.64 -24.79 -31.72
N GLY A 451 0.94 -25.09 -30.46
CA GLY A 451 1.89 -26.16 -30.14
C GLY A 451 1.36 -27.53 -30.57
N ASN A 452 2.21 -28.32 -31.25
CA ASN A 452 1.89 -29.68 -31.73
C ASN A 452 0.66 -29.77 -32.66
N ASP A 453 0.24 -28.65 -33.28
CA ASP A 453 -0.97 -28.56 -34.13
C ASP A 453 -2.28 -29.02 -33.45
N LEU A 454 -2.28 -29.14 -32.13
CA LEU A 454 -3.46 -29.48 -31.33
C LEU A 454 -4.23 -28.22 -30.96
N LEU A 455 -5.53 -28.18 -31.25
CA LEU A 455 -6.42 -27.06 -30.93
C LEU A 455 -6.36 -26.64 -29.45
N ASP A 456 -6.14 -27.59 -28.55
CA ASP A 456 -6.02 -27.34 -27.11
C ASP A 456 -4.80 -26.47 -26.75
N ASN A 457 -3.84 -26.31 -27.65
CA ASN A 457 -2.64 -25.48 -27.50
C ASN A 457 -2.72 -24.14 -28.25
N LEU A 458 -3.85 -23.83 -28.90
CA LEU A 458 -4.01 -22.62 -29.68
C LEU A 458 -3.93 -21.37 -28.82
N VAL A 459 -3.08 -20.42 -29.17
CA VAL A 459 -2.91 -19.13 -28.49
C VAL A 459 -2.97 -18.04 -29.54
N ILE A 460 -3.98 -17.18 -29.42
CA ILE A 460 -4.13 -15.94 -30.18
C ILE A 460 -3.87 -14.78 -29.23
N LYS A 461 -2.92 -13.90 -29.57
CA LYS A 461 -2.56 -12.73 -28.76
C LYS A 461 -2.34 -11.50 -29.65
N PRO A 462 -2.87 -10.32 -29.27
CA PRO A 462 -2.51 -9.06 -29.92
C PRO A 462 -1.11 -8.61 -29.50
N GLN A 463 -0.37 -8.01 -30.43
CA GLN A 463 0.85 -7.26 -30.16
C GLN A 463 0.45 -5.89 -29.61
N LEU A 464 0.50 -5.77 -28.28
CA LEU A 464 0.13 -4.54 -27.58
C LEU A 464 1.36 -3.65 -27.41
N SER A 465 1.39 -2.53 -28.12
CA SER A 465 2.39 -1.50 -27.90
C SER A 465 2.14 -0.78 -26.57
N TRP A 466 3.15 -0.03 -26.11
CA TRP A 466 2.94 0.97 -25.07
C TRP A 466 1.85 1.96 -25.51
N PRO A 467 0.92 2.37 -24.61
CA PRO A 467 0.74 1.99 -23.19
C PRO A 467 -0.29 0.87 -22.94
N LEU A 468 -0.86 0.26 -24.00
CA LEU A 468 -1.97 -0.70 -23.91
C LEU A 468 -1.65 -1.97 -23.12
N HIS A 469 -0.40 -2.45 -23.18
CA HIS A 469 0.03 -3.65 -22.46
C HIS A 469 -0.01 -3.50 -20.93
N TYR A 470 -0.08 -2.27 -20.39
CA TYR A 470 -0.31 -2.05 -18.96
C TYR A 470 -1.77 -2.23 -18.55
N LEU A 471 -2.71 -2.14 -19.48
CA LEU A 471 -4.13 -2.31 -19.22
C LEU A 471 -4.59 -3.75 -19.46
N ILE A 472 -4.22 -4.32 -20.62
CA ILE A 472 -4.63 -5.67 -21.01
C ILE A 472 -3.57 -6.66 -20.51
N GLU A 473 -3.81 -7.18 -19.30
CA GLU A 473 -2.91 -8.14 -18.65
C GLU A 473 -2.93 -9.51 -19.38
N GLU A 474 -1.79 -10.20 -19.38
CA GLU A 474 -1.65 -11.53 -20.01
C GLU A 474 -2.61 -12.57 -19.43
N LYS A 475 -2.97 -12.43 -18.15
CA LYS A 475 -3.95 -13.30 -17.49
C LYS A 475 -5.32 -13.25 -18.17
N LEU A 476 -5.78 -12.06 -18.57
CA LEU A 476 -7.03 -11.90 -19.32
C LEU A 476 -6.94 -12.58 -20.70
N LEU A 477 -5.83 -12.37 -21.41
CA LEU A 477 -5.61 -13.00 -22.71
C LEU A 477 -5.60 -14.54 -22.60
N SER A 478 -4.98 -15.08 -21.56
CA SER A 478 -4.99 -16.52 -21.29
C SER A 478 -6.41 -17.06 -21.09
N THR A 479 -7.22 -16.39 -20.27
CA THR A 479 -8.61 -16.78 -20.02
C THR A 479 -9.50 -16.65 -21.27
N LEU A 480 -9.31 -15.60 -22.08
CA LEU A 480 -9.99 -15.46 -23.37
C LEU A 480 -9.63 -16.59 -24.34
N ASN A 481 -8.36 -16.98 -24.40
CA ASN A 481 -7.92 -18.12 -25.21
C ASN A 481 -8.52 -19.45 -24.75
N LEU A 482 -8.70 -19.65 -23.44
CA LEU A 482 -9.40 -20.85 -22.95
C LEU A 482 -10.88 -20.85 -23.37
N CYS A 483 -11.55 -19.70 -23.33
CA CYS A 483 -12.92 -19.56 -23.83
C CYS A 483 -12.99 -19.84 -25.35
N LEU A 484 -12.03 -19.31 -26.10
CA LEU A 484 -11.88 -19.51 -27.54
C LEU A 484 -11.73 -21.00 -27.89
N ARG A 485 -10.81 -21.72 -27.23
CA ARG A 485 -10.59 -23.16 -27.45
C ARG A 485 -11.85 -23.97 -27.20
N PHE A 486 -12.55 -23.65 -26.11
CA PHE A 486 -13.82 -24.30 -25.78
C PHE A 486 -14.87 -24.07 -26.88
N LEU A 487 -14.98 -22.84 -27.38
CA LEU A 487 -15.89 -22.50 -28.48
C LEU A 487 -15.50 -23.19 -29.79
N LEU A 488 -14.21 -23.20 -30.15
CA LEU A 488 -13.70 -23.90 -31.33
C LEU A 488 -13.99 -25.40 -31.29
N ARG A 489 -13.89 -26.04 -30.12
CA ARG A 489 -14.23 -27.45 -29.95
C ARG A 489 -15.72 -27.73 -30.18
N LEU A 490 -16.60 -26.80 -29.77
CA LEU A 490 -18.03 -26.90 -30.06
C LEU A 490 -18.29 -26.75 -31.57
N LEU A 491 -17.66 -25.77 -32.21
CA LEU A 491 -17.79 -25.53 -33.66
C LEU A 491 -17.25 -26.71 -34.49
N GLN A 492 -16.10 -27.26 -34.13
CA GLN A 492 -15.53 -28.46 -34.77
C GLN A 492 -16.52 -29.64 -34.71
N ALA A 493 -17.16 -29.87 -33.56
CA ALA A 493 -18.15 -30.92 -33.42
C ALA A 493 -19.43 -30.66 -34.25
N GLN A 494 -19.84 -29.40 -34.39
CA GLN A 494 -20.97 -29.03 -35.26
C GLN A 494 -20.66 -29.22 -36.75
N GLU A 495 -19.44 -28.88 -37.17
CA GLU A 495 -18.98 -29.11 -38.55
C GLU A 495 -18.85 -30.60 -38.86
N ALA A 496 -18.34 -31.40 -37.92
CA ALA A 496 -18.29 -32.86 -38.04
C ALA A 496 -19.68 -33.47 -38.28
N LEU A 497 -20.70 -33.01 -37.53
CA LEU A 497 -22.09 -33.45 -37.73
C LEU A 497 -22.68 -32.96 -39.05
N SER A 498 -22.25 -31.81 -39.55
CA SER A 498 -22.67 -31.28 -40.85
C SER A 498 -22.06 -32.11 -41.99
N ALA A 499 -20.81 -32.52 -41.87
CA ALA A 499 -20.15 -33.46 -42.80
C ALA A 499 -20.88 -34.80 -42.84
N VAL A 500 -21.20 -35.37 -41.67
CA VAL A 500 -21.99 -36.60 -41.55
C VAL A 500 -23.33 -36.48 -42.29
N ARG A 501 -24.01 -35.33 -42.17
CA ARG A 501 -25.30 -35.10 -42.85
C ARG A 501 -25.15 -35.04 -44.37
N ILE A 502 -24.10 -34.41 -44.87
CA ILE A 502 -23.80 -34.33 -46.31
C ILE A 502 -23.48 -35.73 -46.85
N ASP A 503 -22.60 -36.47 -46.18
CA ASP A 503 -22.22 -37.83 -46.57
C ASP A 503 -23.46 -38.76 -46.58
N LEU A 504 -24.31 -38.67 -45.56
CA LEU A 504 -25.56 -39.44 -45.45
C LEU A 504 -26.63 -39.04 -46.48
N ALA A 505 -26.57 -37.83 -47.03
CA ALA A 505 -27.43 -37.42 -48.13
C ALA A 505 -26.96 -38.01 -49.47
N ALA A 506 -25.65 -38.21 -49.64
CA ALA A 506 -25.05 -38.76 -50.85
C ALA A 506 -25.09 -40.30 -50.94
N MET A 507 -25.09 -41.00 -49.81
CA MET A 507 -25.15 -42.47 -49.78
C MET A 507 -26.52 -43.02 -50.25
N LYS A 508 -26.51 -43.86 -51.29
CA LYS A 508 -27.71 -44.50 -51.86
C LYS A 508 -28.18 -45.72 -51.06
N GLU A 509 -27.24 -46.49 -50.52
CA GLU A 509 -27.50 -47.67 -49.70
C GLU A 509 -26.73 -47.55 -48.38
N LEU A 510 -27.41 -47.83 -47.27
CA LEU A 510 -26.81 -47.87 -45.94
C LEU A 510 -27.12 -49.25 -45.34
N ASN A 511 -26.10 -49.91 -44.80
CA ASN A 511 -26.26 -51.17 -44.06
C ASN A 511 -27.03 -50.99 -42.73
N ILE A 512 -27.25 -49.74 -42.30
CA ILE A 512 -27.94 -49.37 -41.05
C ILE A 512 -29.24 -48.63 -41.37
N SER A 513 -30.26 -48.80 -40.51
CA SER A 513 -31.47 -47.98 -40.57
C SER A 513 -31.13 -46.49 -40.51
N ARG A 514 -31.25 -45.78 -41.64
CA ARG A 514 -31.03 -44.33 -41.78
C ARG A 514 -31.69 -43.53 -40.66
N GLN A 515 -32.88 -43.97 -40.22
CA GLN A 515 -33.63 -43.38 -39.13
C GLN A 515 -32.87 -43.35 -37.78
N ARG A 516 -32.20 -44.44 -37.40
CA ARG A 516 -31.46 -44.50 -36.11
C ARG A 516 -30.21 -43.63 -36.12
N LEU A 517 -29.49 -43.60 -37.25
CA LEU A 517 -28.32 -42.74 -37.40
C LEU A 517 -28.73 -41.26 -37.38
N ASN A 518 -29.80 -40.89 -38.09
CA ASN A 518 -30.38 -39.55 -38.01
C ASN A 518 -30.79 -39.18 -36.57
N HIS A 519 -31.38 -40.13 -35.84
CA HIS A 519 -31.75 -39.90 -34.45
C HIS A 519 -30.52 -39.64 -33.56
N LEU A 520 -29.44 -40.42 -33.72
CA LEU A 520 -28.18 -40.19 -33.03
C LEU A 520 -27.62 -38.79 -33.32
N ILE A 521 -27.53 -38.42 -34.60
CA ILE A 521 -27.04 -37.11 -35.03
C ILE A 521 -27.87 -35.99 -34.40
N CYS A 522 -29.19 -36.09 -34.41
CA CYS A 522 -30.07 -35.10 -33.78
C CYS A 522 -29.85 -35.01 -32.27
N PHE A 523 -29.68 -36.14 -31.58
CA PHE A 523 -29.44 -36.19 -30.14
C PHE A 523 -28.08 -35.62 -29.72
N ILE A 524 -27.07 -35.63 -30.60
CA ILE A 524 -25.78 -34.96 -30.37
C ILE A 524 -25.87 -33.48 -30.75
N ALA A 525 -26.45 -33.17 -31.92
CA ALA A 525 -26.50 -31.82 -32.47
C ALA A 525 -27.29 -30.85 -31.59
N GLN A 526 -28.43 -31.27 -31.06
CA GLN A 526 -29.30 -30.43 -30.23
C GLN A 526 -28.55 -29.85 -29.01
N PRO A 527 -27.93 -30.66 -28.13
CA PRO A 527 -27.19 -30.13 -26.99
C PRO A 527 -25.97 -29.31 -27.36
N LEU A 528 -25.19 -29.72 -28.36
CA LEU A 528 -24.02 -28.95 -28.78
C LEU A 528 -24.42 -27.57 -29.31
N THR A 529 -25.51 -27.50 -30.07
CA THR A 529 -26.02 -26.23 -30.63
C THR A 529 -26.54 -25.31 -29.53
N ALA A 530 -27.38 -25.83 -28.63
CA ALA A 530 -27.88 -25.06 -27.50
C ALA A 530 -26.74 -24.51 -26.62
N ILE A 531 -25.74 -25.34 -26.33
CA ILE A 531 -24.57 -24.95 -25.52
C ILE A 531 -23.72 -23.92 -26.23
N SER A 532 -23.45 -24.11 -27.53
CA SER A 532 -22.70 -23.17 -28.35
C SER A 532 -23.37 -21.80 -28.37
N GLU A 533 -24.69 -21.75 -28.60
CA GLU A 533 -25.46 -20.51 -28.61
C GLU A 533 -25.48 -19.81 -27.25
N ILE A 534 -25.75 -20.55 -26.16
CA ILE A 534 -25.74 -20.00 -24.80
C ILE A 534 -24.36 -19.44 -24.46
N PHE A 535 -23.30 -20.23 -24.69
CA PHE A 535 -21.94 -19.85 -24.35
C PHE A 535 -21.49 -18.63 -25.16
N PHE A 536 -21.72 -18.65 -26.48
CA PHE A 536 -21.40 -17.55 -27.39
C PHE A 536 -22.12 -16.26 -26.99
N THR A 537 -23.44 -16.32 -26.82
CA THR A 537 -24.26 -15.15 -26.47
C THR A 537 -23.84 -14.55 -25.13
N HIS A 538 -23.55 -15.41 -24.14
CA HIS A 538 -23.14 -14.95 -22.83
C HIS A 538 -21.72 -14.36 -22.84
N LEU A 539 -20.78 -15.02 -23.54
CA LEU A 539 -19.41 -14.55 -23.71
C LEU A 539 -19.38 -13.18 -24.38
N GLN A 540 -20.11 -13.03 -25.50
CA GLN A 540 -20.24 -11.77 -26.22
C GLN A 540 -20.84 -10.69 -25.31
N ALA A 541 -21.99 -10.94 -24.68
CA ALA A 541 -22.66 -9.97 -23.82
C ALA A 541 -21.77 -9.48 -22.66
N MET A 542 -20.97 -10.37 -22.05
CA MET A 542 -20.04 -10.00 -20.99
C MET A 542 -18.88 -9.14 -21.50
N ILE A 543 -18.28 -9.54 -22.63
CA ILE A 543 -17.16 -8.82 -23.24
C ILE A 543 -17.61 -7.42 -23.66
N THR A 544 -18.68 -7.31 -24.47
CA THR A 544 -19.22 -6.03 -24.93
C THR A 544 -19.53 -5.11 -23.76
N LYS A 545 -20.22 -5.61 -22.73
CA LYS A 545 -20.58 -4.83 -21.53
C LYS A 545 -19.34 -4.32 -20.79
N LYS A 546 -18.35 -5.19 -20.56
CA LYS A 546 -17.15 -4.84 -19.78
C LYS A 546 -16.22 -3.91 -20.56
N PHE A 547 -16.09 -4.11 -21.87
CA PHE A 547 -15.28 -3.24 -22.75
C PHE A 547 -15.89 -1.84 -22.87
N ALA A 548 -17.22 -1.73 -22.90
CA ALA A 548 -17.90 -0.44 -22.84
C ALA A 548 -17.59 0.31 -21.51
N LEU A 549 -17.60 -0.40 -20.38
CA LEU A 549 -17.24 0.19 -19.08
C LEU A 549 -15.76 0.59 -18.99
N VAL A 550 -14.86 -0.21 -19.55
CA VAL A 550 -13.43 0.13 -19.64
C VAL A 550 -13.24 1.42 -20.45
N SER A 551 -13.93 1.56 -21.57
CA SER A 551 -13.86 2.77 -22.41
C SER A 551 -14.37 4.03 -21.68
N GLY A 552 -15.25 3.87 -20.70
CA GLY A 552 -15.78 4.97 -19.87
C GLY A 552 -15.03 5.21 -18.55
N SER A 553 -13.92 4.51 -18.30
CA SER A 553 -13.13 4.69 -17.07
C SER A 553 -12.36 6.02 -17.07
N LYS A 554 -11.92 6.49 -15.90
CA LYS A 554 -11.13 7.73 -15.76
C LYS A 554 -9.68 7.48 -15.37
N THR A 555 -9.42 6.35 -14.71
CA THR A 555 -8.11 5.96 -14.21
C THR A 555 -7.74 4.57 -14.68
N LEU A 556 -6.44 4.28 -14.71
CA LEU A 556 -5.94 2.96 -15.08
C LEU A 556 -6.44 1.88 -14.11
N GLU A 557 -6.47 2.16 -12.80
CA GLU A 557 -6.91 1.17 -11.81
C GLU A 557 -8.40 0.83 -11.92
N GLU A 558 -9.25 1.80 -12.25
CA GLU A 558 -10.68 1.54 -12.52
C GLU A 558 -10.84 0.59 -13.72
N ALA A 559 -10.14 0.88 -14.82
CA ALA A 559 -10.18 0.07 -16.03
C ALA A 559 -9.63 -1.35 -15.77
N GLN A 560 -8.50 -1.46 -15.07
CA GLN A 560 -7.92 -2.75 -14.66
C GLN A 560 -8.85 -3.52 -13.72
N HIS A 561 -9.55 -2.86 -12.80
CA HIS A 561 -10.51 -3.51 -11.92
C HIS A 561 -11.68 -4.12 -12.71
N ILE A 562 -12.20 -3.39 -13.70
CA ILE A 562 -13.26 -3.90 -14.59
C ILE A 562 -12.77 -5.10 -15.40
N LEU A 563 -11.55 -5.06 -15.93
CA LEU A 563 -10.95 -6.18 -16.66
C LEU A 563 -10.64 -7.40 -15.77
N LYS A 564 -10.23 -7.18 -14.52
CA LYS A 564 -10.06 -8.25 -13.53
C LYS A 564 -11.38 -8.92 -13.20
N ASP A 565 -12.45 -8.14 -13.07
CA ASP A 565 -13.79 -8.65 -12.88
C ASP A 565 -14.29 -9.43 -14.11
N LEU A 566 -14.04 -8.93 -15.33
CA LEU A 566 -14.28 -9.71 -16.55
C LEU A 566 -13.51 -11.03 -16.52
N ASN A 567 -12.22 -10.99 -16.21
CA ASN A 567 -11.37 -12.18 -16.14
C ASN A 567 -11.90 -13.22 -15.13
N MET A 568 -12.38 -12.79 -13.96
CA MET A 568 -13.00 -13.69 -12.98
C MET A 568 -14.28 -14.33 -13.52
N HIS A 569 -15.15 -13.56 -14.16
CA HIS A 569 -16.38 -14.09 -14.76
C HIS A 569 -16.09 -15.08 -15.89
N LEU A 570 -15.16 -14.75 -16.78
CA LEU A 570 -14.73 -15.64 -17.86
C LEU A 570 -14.10 -16.92 -17.32
N ALA A 571 -13.19 -16.81 -16.35
CA ALA A 571 -12.56 -17.96 -15.71
C ALA A 571 -13.62 -18.89 -15.11
N ASN A 572 -14.62 -18.33 -14.43
CA ASN A 572 -15.72 -19.10 -13.83
C ASN A 572 -16.55 -19.91 -14.84
N LEU A 573 -16.66 -19.47 -16.10
CA LEU A 573 -17.35 -20.22 -17.15
C LEU A 573 -16.57 -21.47 -17.58
N ILE A 574 -15.25 -21.37 -17.64
CA ILE A 574 -14.35 -22.43 -18.12
C ILE A 574 -13.81 -23.32 -16.98
N THR A 575 -14.08 -22.98 -15.71
CA THR A 575 -13.62 -23.76 -14.57
C THR A 575 -14.21 -25.17 -14.58
N ARG A 576 -13.34 -26.18 -14.55
CA ARG A 576 -13.70 -27.61 -14.48
C ARG A 576 -13.81 -28.17 -13.06
N SER A 577 -14.34 -27.39 -12.12
CA SER A 577 -14.52 -27.80 -10.73
C SER A 577 -15.99 -27.95 -10.37
N GLY A 578 -16.33 -28.93 -9.52
CA GLY A 578 -17.69 -29.14 -9.02
C GLY A 578 -18.69 -29.48 -10.14
N SER A 579 -19.92 -28.97 -10.03
CA SER A 579 -20.98 -29.22 -11.03
C SER A 579 -20.62 -28.72 -12.42
N ARG A 580 -19.85 -27.64 -12.54
CA ARG A 580 -19.35 -27.13 -13.83
C ARG A 580 -18.40 -28.12 -14.51
N GLY A 581 -17.59 -28.84 -13.73
CA GLY A 581 -16.76 -29.93 -14.25
C GLY A 581 -17.59 -30.99 -14.96
N LEU A 582 -18.71 -31.42 -14.34
CA LEU A 582 -19.63 -32.38 -14.95
C LEU A 582 -20.26 -31.88 -16.24
N ILE A 583 -20.59 -30.58 -16.32
CA ILE A 583 -21.10 -29.97 -17.56
C ILE A 583 -20.03 -30.01 -18.65
N HIS A 584 -18.80 -29.57 -18.33
CA HIS A 584 -17.68 -29.60 -19.28
C HIS A 584 -17.35 -31.02 -19.74
N ASP A 585 -17.41 -32.01 -18.86
CA ASP A 585 -17.18 -33.42 -19.19
C ASP A 585 -18.27 -34.00 -20.10
N ALA A 586 -19.54 -33.67 -19.83
CA ALA A 586 -20.67 -34.06 -20.68
C ALA A 586 -20.54 -33.45 -22.08
N ILE A 587 -20.20 -32.16 -22.16
CA ILE A 587 -19.96 -31.45 -23.43
C ILE A 587 -18.80 -32.08 -24.19
N THR A 588 -17.69 -32.32 -23.51
CA THR A 588 -16.49 -32.95 -24.08
C THR A 588 -16.85 -34.29 -24.71
N LYS A 589 -17.59 -35.16 -23.99
CA LYS A 589 -18.05 -36.44 -24.54
C LYS A 589 -18.97 -36.29 -25.74
N LEU A 590 -19.88 -35.31 -25.74
CA LEU A 590 -20.76 -35.07 -26.88
C LEU A 590 -19.96 -34.62 -28.11
N CYS A 591 -18.97 -33.75 -27.93
CA CYS A 591 -18.04 -33.35 -28.99
C CYS A 591 -17.27 -34.56 -29.53
N ASP A 592 -16.74 -35.41 -28.64
CA ASP A 592 -15.97 -36.59 -29.04
C ASP A 592 -16.85 -37.59 -29.82
N ARG A 593 -18.13 -37.75 -29.44
CA ARG A 593 -19.09 -38.56 -30.19
C ARG A 593 -19.42 -37.99 -31.55
N ALA A 594 -19.52 -36.67 -31.70
CA ALA A 594 -19.72 -36.04 -33.00
C ALA A 594 -18.57 -36.39 -33.96
N THR A 595 -17.32 -36.21 -33.51
CA THR A 595 -16.13 -36.53 -34.31
C THR A 595 -15.99 -38.02 -34.58
N GLU A 596 -16.37 -38.88 -33.63
CA GLU A 596 -16.32 -40.33 -33.81
C GLU A 596 -17.36 -40.82 -34.83
N VAL A 597 -18.56 -40.26 -34.84
CA VAL A 597 -19.59 -40.59 -35.84
C VAL A 597 -19.12 -40.21 -37.24
N GLU A 598 -18.50 -39.04 -37.40
CA GLU A 598 -17.89 -38.62 -38.67
C GLU A 598 -16.81 -39.59 -39.15
N LEU A 599 -15.83 -39.90 -38.30
CA LEU A 599 -14.73 -40.80 -38.66
C LEU A 599 -15.23 -42.20 -39.02
N ARG A 600 -16.15 -42.77 -38.22
CA ARG A 600 -16.66 -44.11 -38.47
C ARG A 600 -17.52 -44.20 -39.73
N LEU A 601 -18.29 -43.15 -40.03
CA LEU A 601 -19.09 -43.09 -41.25
C LEU A 601 -18.19 -43.01 -42.49
N ARG A 602 -17.14 -42.17 -42.46
CA ARG A 602 -16.18 -42.05 -43.58
C ARG A 602 -15.39 -43.34 -43.83
N MET A 603 -15.09 -44.10 -42.79
CA MET A 603 -14.38 -45.39 -42.91
C MET A 603 -15.31 -46.57 -43.20
N ASP A 604 -16.63 -46.35 -43.31
CA ASP A 604 -17.66 -47.39 -43.43
C ASP A 604 -17.56 -48.50 -42.36
N THR A 605 -17.18 -48.11 -41.13
CA THR A 605 -16.97 -49.03 -39.99
C THR A 605 -18.11 -48.98 -38.97
N ILE A 606 -19.17 -48.24 -39.26
CA ILE A 606 -20.28 -48.05 -38.33
C ILE A 606 -21.20 -49.27 -38.34
N SER A 607 -21.31 -49.98 -37.21
CA SER A 607 -22.26 -51.07 -37.04
C SER A 607 -23.53 -50.61 -36.31
N LEU A 608 -24.64 -51.34 -36.49
CA LEU A 608 -25.89 -51.07 -35.75
C LEU A 608 -25.66 -51.07 -34.22
N ARG A 609 -24.81 -51.98 -33.74
CA ARG A 609 -24.45 -52.10 -32.32
C ARG A 609 -23.68 -50.88 -31.81
N ASP A 610 -22.86 -50.26 -32.66
CA ASP A 610 -22.16 -49.03 -32.31
C ASP A 610 -23.11 -47.86 -32.18
N VAL A 611 -24.05 -47.71 -33.12
CA VAL A 611 -25.08 -46.67 -33.07
C VAL A 611 -25.91 -46.78 -31.78
N GLU A 612 -26.30 -48.00 -31.39
CA GLU A 612 -27.04 -48.23 -30.14
C GLU A 612 -26.22 -47.89 -28.88
N LYS A 613 -24.93 -48.23 -28.86
CA LYS A 613 -24.03 -47.88 -27.75
C LYS A 613 -23.83 -46.37 -27.65
N MET A 614 -23.58 -45.70 -28.78
CA MET A 614 -23.43 -44.25 -28.83
C MET A 614 -24.70 -43.55 -28.38
N LEU A 615 -25.86 -44.00 -28.86
CA LEU A 615 -27.15 -43.40 -28.48
C LEU A 615 -27.41 -43.49 -26.97
N LYS A 616 -27.05 -44.61 -26.32
CA LYS A 616 -27.13 -44.75 -24.85
C LYS A 616 -26.25 -43.73 -24.12
N VAL A 617 -25.03 -43.51 -24.59
CA VAL A 617 -24.11 -42.52 -24.01
C VAL A 617 -24.64 -41.10 -24.22
N VAL A 618 -25.00 -40.75 -25.45
CA VAL A 618 -25.50 -39.41 -25.79
C VAL A 618 -26.78 -39.09 -25.01
N LYS A 619 -27.72 -40.04 -24.90
CA LYS A 619 -28.92 -39.88 -24.08
C LYS A 619 -28.58 -39.63 -22.62
N ARG A 620 -27.66 -40.41 -22.04
CA ARG A 620 -27.19 -40.21 -20.65
C ARG A 620 -26.60 -38.80 -20.45
N GLU A 621 -25.72 -38.36 -21.34
CA GLU A 621 -25.08 -37.04 -21.20
C GLU A 621 -26.08 -35.89 -21.43
N LYS A 622 -27.04 -36.07 -22.35
CA LYS A 622 -28.18 -35.13 -22.53
C LYS A 622 -29.03 -35.05 -21.26
N ASP A 623 -29.43 -36.18 -20.70
CA ASP A 623 -30.23 -36.24 -19.48
C ASP A 623 -29.48 -35.64 -18.28
N LEU A 624 -28.15 -35.84 -18.21
CA LEU A 624 -27.28 -35.21 -17.23
C LEU A 624 -27.26 -33.69 -17.38
N LEU A 625 -27.11 -33.17 -18.59
CA LEU A 625 -27.15 -31.72 -18.86
C LEU A 625 -28.50 -31.10 -18.49
N VAL A 626 -29.61 -31.78 -18.79
CA VAL A 626 -30.96 -31.35 -18.36
C VAL A 626 -31.06 -31.33 -16.83
N GLY A 627 -30.58 -32.37 -16.17
CA GLY A 627 -30.58 -32.47 -14.70
C GLY A 627 -29.72 -31.41 -14.02
N LEU A 628 -28.53 -31.14 -14.57
CA LEU A 628 -27.64 -30.09 -14.08
C LEU A 628 -28.19 -28.69 -14.36
N GLY A 629 -28.83 -28.47 -15.51
CA GLY A 629 -29.54 -27.22 -15.80
C GLY A 629 -30.65 -26.93 -14.79
N ARG A 630 -31.40 -27.97 -14.38
CA ARG A 630 -32.43 -27.88 -13.31
C ARG A 630 -31.82 -27.58 -11.94
N SER A 631 -30.65 -28.11 -11.61
CA SER A 631 -30.05 -27.87 -10.29
C SER A 631 -29.34 -26.52 -10.17
N MET A 632 -28.91 -25.93 -11.30
CA MET A 632 -28.18 -24.66 -11.33
C MET A 632 -29.09 -23.45 -11.59
N HIS A 633 -30.20 -23.34 -10.87
CA HIS A 633 -31.11 -22.18 -10.94
C HIS A 633 -30.35 -20.86 -10.74
N GLY A 634 -30.61 -19.88 -11.61
CA GLY A 634 -29.94 -18.58 -11.59
C GLY A 634 -28.60 -18.52 -12.34
N THR A 635 -28.21 -19.60 -13.01
CA THR A 635 -27.04 -19.60 -13.91
C THR A 635 -27.46 -19.72 -15.37
N ILE A 636 -26.54 -19.45 -16.30
CA ILE A 636 -26.80 -19.61 -17.75
C ILE A 636 -27.21 -21.04 -18.13
N PHE A 637 -26.81 -22.03 -17.34
CA PHE A 637 -27.09 -23.44 -17.62
C PHE A 637 -28.57 -23.81 -17.39
N THR A 638 -29.35 -22.97 -16.70
CA THR A 638 -30.81 -23.16 -16.61
C THR A 638 -31.47 -23.12 -18.00
N LEU A 639 -30.89 -22.38 -18.96
CA LEU A 639 -31.37 -22.34 -20.34
C LEU A 639 -31.23 -23.69 -21.07
N LEU A 640 -30.40 -24.62 -20.57
CA LEU A 640 -30.30 -25.96 -21.13
C LEU A 640 -31.60 -26.75 -20.95
N GLN A 641 -32.38 -26.49 -19.91
CA GLN A 641 -33.63 -27.23 -19.70
C GLN A 641 -34.62 -27.01 -20.87
N PRO A 642 -35.10 -25.78 -21.16
CA PRO A 642 -36.09 -25.57 -22.22
C PRO A 642 -35.55 -25.87 -23.62
N LEU A 643 -34.23 -25.82 -23.84
CA LEU A 643 -33.63 -26.10 -25.16
C LEU A 643 -33.44 -27.60 -25.43
N LEU A 644 -33.41 -28.44 -24.38
CA LEU A 644 -33.13 -29.88 -24.49
C LEU A 644 -34.35 -30.78 -24.25
N THR A 645 -35.35 -30.28 -23.52
CA THR A 645 -36.67 -30.94 -23.37
C THR A 645 -37.52 -30.69 -24.59
#